data_AF-A0A9W9DB91-F1
#
_entry.id   AF-A0A9W9DB91-F1
#
_cell.length_a   1.000
_cell.length_b   1.000
_cell.length_c   1.000
_cell.angle_alpha   90.00
_cell.angle_beta   90.00
_cell.angle_gamma   90.00
#
_symmetry.space_group_name_H-M   'P 1'
#
loop_
_entity.id
_entity.type
_entity.pdbx_description
1 polymer ?
#
loop_
_entity_poly.entity_id
_entity_poly.type
_entity_poly.pdbx_seq_one_letter_code
_entity_poly.pdbx_strand_id
1 'polypeptide(L)'
;MKATTFFKAASLLSTLFVSADAQAAVYTHPGTGITFNKYTVTSAQTAGGLEWGFALPGTAGVSDGEYIGYIKGPLTSGKQGYSGISHLGAMPNALLLVTWASGSTVQTAFTWAPWPEKYTGNATLTKFSQTVTDTSFELVYRCKDCWWWDQGGATNSQIPGTNGEVQIIGWAQNKKTYSASDIAQHDNGQGIFGITIADARSSKYDTWKNTKPIDDGGSTPTASATASASASKTSSISSPTACVGTAAPTGSYDYIIVGGGAGGIPVADKLSESGKKVLLIEKGPPSLGRFGGTMGPDWLKGTGLTRFDVPGLCNQIWVDSAGVACTDTDQMAGCVLGGGAAVNAALWWKPNSVDWDSSFPNGWKASDMSAAVARTFARIPGTDTPSSDGKLYKQEGYDVLSGALGADGWTFLKPNDKPNEKNRVYGHTPYMYANGQRQGPLGTYMVTALARSNFKLWTNTAVRRVIRTNGKATGVELEGGNGGYCGNVTLNSGGRVILSAGTFGSAKLLYRSGIGPTDQLNVVKGSAKDGATMIPQSQWINLPVGQNLNDHVNTDLVVQHKNVSFYDFYAAWTNPIKADKDAYLNKRAGILTQSAPNIGPMAWEVIKGKDGSERQFQWTARVEGPGANDTHSMTISNYLGRGSTSRGAASINGALNMQVSTSPYLRDQADTDAVIASLKSMVKALSKNPQIEMQVPPAGTTIEDYVASLPKTPAARRANHWIGTNKIGSDSGLSGGTSVVDLNTKVYGTDNIHVVDASIFPAHITTNPTSYIVAVAEQAAAKILALK
;
A
#
# COMPACT_ATOMS: atom_id res chain seq x y z
N MET A 1 11.94 46.51 17.91
CA MET A 1 10.54 46.04 17.78
C MET A 1 10.20 45.80 16.32
N LYS A 2 10.33 44.56 15.84
CA LYS A 2 9.61 44.02 14.68
C LYS A 2 9.34 42.57 15.03
N ALA A 3 8.08 42.24 15.32
CA ALA A 3 7.65 40.96 15.84
C ALA A 3 7.32 40.00 14.68
N THR A 4 7.95 38.84 14.73
CA THR A 4 7.83 37.70 13.83
C THR A 4 7.01 36.61 14.51
N THR A 5 6.01 36.07 13.82
CA THR A 5 5.30 34.84 14.19
C THR A 5 5.16 33.98 12.93
N PHE A 6 5.90 32.87 12.88
CA PHE A 6 5.77 31.78 11.92
C PHE A 6 6.01 30.46 12.67
N PHE A 7 4.98 29.61 12.75
CA PHE A 7 4.96 28.16 13.04
C PHE A 7 3.53 27.70 12.66
N LYS A 8 3.25 26.54 12.05
CA LYS A 8 3.88 25.22 12.13
C LYS A 8 3.90 24.49 10.77
N ALA A 9 4.89 23.61 10.64
CA ALA A 9 5.09 22.59 9.63
C ALA A 9 4.41 21.26 10.02
N ALA A 10 3.93 20.50 9.03
CA ALA A 10 3.50 19.10 9.20
C ALA A 10 3.79 18.24 7.94
N SER A 11 4.51 17.14 8.16
CA SER A 11 4.43 15.85 7.46
C SER A 11 4.63 15.80 5.93
N LEU A 12 5.83 15.42 5.50
CA LEU A 12 6.11 14.88 4.17
C LEU A 12 7.31 13.94 4.41
N LEU A 13 7.16 12.62 4.29
CA LEU A 13 7.12 11.90 3.00
C LEU A 13 6.34 10.57 3.02
N SER A 14 5.28 10.46 3.81
CA SER A 14 4.23 9.45 3.62
C SER A 14 3.01 9.96 2.85
N THR A 15 3.10 11.15 2.27
CA THR A 15 1.98 11.84 1.61
C THR A 15 2.08 11.78 0.09
N LEU A 16 1.89 10.59 -0.49
CA LEU A 16 1.10 10.55 -1.74
C LEU A 16 -0.39 10.86 -1.49
N PHE A 17 -0.76 11.12 -0.23
CA PHE A 17 -1.92 11.89 0.14
C PHE A 17 -1.43 12.93 1.13
N VAL A 18 -1.39 14.20 0.74
CA VAL A 18 -1.37 15.28 1.73
C VAL A 18 -2.53 14.98 2.67
N SER A 19 -2.23 14.54 3.88
CA SER A 19 -3.14 14.70 5.01
C SER A 19 -3.26 16.20 5.13
N ALA A 20 -4.29 16.75 4.48
CA ALA A 20 -4.47 18.18 4.43
C ALA A 20 -4.52 18.68 5.87
N ASP A 21 -3.67 19.67 6.20
CA ASP A 21 -4.03 20.73 7.14
C ASP A 21 -5.27 21.44 6.59
N ALA A 22 -6.38 20.70 6.53
CA ALA A 22 -7.67 21.27 6.32
C ALA A 22 -8.08 21.79 7.69
N GLN A 23 -8.03 23.11 7.85
CA GLN A 23 -8.45 23.73 9.09
C GLN A 23 -9.94 23.49 9.25
N ALA A 24 -10.31 22.73 10.28
CA ALA A 24 -11.68 22.57 10.71
C ALA A 24 -12.16 23.90 11.31
N ALA A 25 -13.28 24.41 10.83
CA ALA A 25 -13.91 25.60 11.36
C ALA A 25 -15.42 25.47 11.27
N VAL A 26 -16.11 25.98 12.29
CA VAL A 26 -17.56 26.17 12.23
C VAL A 26 -17.85 27.30 11.26
N TYR A 27 -18.62 27.02 10.21
CA TYR A 27 -18.97 28.00 9.17
C TYR A 27 -20.48 28.06 8.99
N THR A 28 -21.07 29.23 9.20
CA THR A 28 -22.48 29.48 8.89
C THR A 28 -22.59 30.17 7.54
N HIS A 29 -23.19 29.49 6.56
CA HIS A 29 -23.33 30.02 5.22
C HIS A 29 -24.32 31.19 5.21
N PRO A 30 -23.92 32.40 4.76
CA PRO A 30 -24.71 33.62 4.93
C PRO A 30 -26.02 33.60 4.13
N GLY A 31 -26.06 32.90 2.99
CA GLY A 31 -27.27 32.84 2.16
C GLY A 31 -28.33 31.85 2.63
N THR A 32 -27.96 30.82 3.41
CA THR A 32 -28.88 29.75 3.83
C THR A 32 -29.05 29.65 5.35
N GLY A 33 -28.15 30.25 6.13
CA GLY A 33 -28.13 30.12 7.59
C GLY A 33 -27.73 28.73 8.10
N ILE A 34 -27.26 27.83 7.22
CA ILE A 34 -26.84 26.47 7.58
C ILE A 34 -25.41 26.51 8.11
N THR A 35 -25.18 25.85 9.24
CA THR A 35 -23.86 25.72 9.84
C THR A 35 -23.22 24.39 9.48
N PHE A 36 -21.98 24.44 9.00
CA PHE A 36 -21.18 23.30 8.57
C PHE A 36 -19.95 23.14 9.46
N ASN A 37 -19.53 21.90 9.66
CA ASN A 37 -18.14 21.62 10.00
C ASN A 37 -17.33 21.71 8.70
N LYS A 38 -16.64 22.84 8.49
CA LYS A 38 -15.96 23.19 7.24
C LYS A 38 -14.47 22.92 7.34
N TYR A 39 -13.94 22.34 6.27
CA TYR A 39 -12.55 22.01 6.07
C TYR A 39 -12.02 22.83 4.90
N THR A 40 -10.93 23.56 5.13
CA THR A 40 -10.31 24.43 4.13
C THR A 40 -8.93 23.92 3.74
N VAL A 41 -8.81 23.44 2.50
CA VAL A 41 -7.53 23.19 1.83
C VAL A 41 -7.01 24.53 1.32
N THR A 42 -5.81 24.90 1.76
CA THR A 42 -5.28 26.25 1.50
C THR A 42 -4.76 26.41 0.07
N SER A 43 -4.61 27.65 -0.38
CA SER A 43 -3.97 27.96 -1.66
C SER A 43 -2.53 27.48 -1.80
N ALA A 44 -1.88 27.11 -0.69
CA ALA A 44 -0.55 26.49 -0.69
C ALA A 44 -0.59 25.01 -1.09
N GLN A 45 -1.73 24.33 -0.89
CA GLN A 45 -1.93 22.92 -1.23
C GLN A 45 -2.55 22.73 -2.61
N THR A 46 -3.41 23.65 -3.05
CA THR A 46 -4.01 23.65 -4.39
C THR A 46 -4.27 25.09 -4.82
N ALA A 47 -3.95 25.45 -6.06
CA ALA A 47 -4.08 26.84 -6.50
C ALA A 47 -5.56 27.29 -6.42
N GLY A 48 -5.80 28.36 -5.66
CA GLY A 48 -7.14 28.91 -5.40
C GLY A 48 -7.90 28.24 -4.24
N GLY A 49 -7.35 27.18 -3.63
CA GLY A 49 -7.91 26.50 -2.45
C GLY A 49 -9.08 25.57 -2.74
N LEU A 50 -9.55 24.87 -1.71
CA LEU A 50 -10.82 24.14 -1.69
C LEU A 50 -11.45 24.34 -0.32
N GLU A 51 -12.75 24.58 -0.28
CA GLU A 51 -13.52 24.48 0.97
C GLU A 51 -14.56 23.38 0.81
N TRP A 52 -14.65 22.47 1.77
CA TRP A 52 -15.68 21.45 1.82
C TRP A 52 -16.16 21.24 3.25
N GLY A 53 -17.45 20.99 3.45
CA GLY A 53 -17.97 20.69 4.77
C GLY A 53 -19.33 20.02 4.70
N PHE A 54 -19.75 19.47 5.83
CA PHE A 54 -21.09 18.90 5.93
C PHE A 54 -21.73 19.17 7.29
N ALA A 55 -23.07 19.10 7.29
CA ALA A 55 -23.91 19.04 8.46
C ALA A 55 -24.65 17.69 8.48
N LEU A 56 -24.83 17.11 9.66
CA LEU A 56 -25.45 15.81 9.90
C LEU A 56 -26.68 15.92 10.81
N PRO A 57 -27.56 14.89 10.79
CA PRO A 57 -28.61 14.72 11.78
C PRO A 57 -28.10 14.83 13.22
N GLY A 58 -28.90 15.46 14.09
CA GLY A 58 -28.51 15.74 15.48
C GLY A 58 -28.34 14.50 16.37
N THR A 59 -28.94 13.37 16.00
CA THR A 59 -28.75 12.07 16.67
C THR A 59 -28.08 11.10 15.71
N ALA A 60 -27.19 10.24 16.22
CA ALA A 60 -26.56 9.20 15.43
C ALA A 60 -27.52 8.04 15.19
N GLY A 61 -27.69 7.63 13.93
CA GLY A 61 -28.51 6.49 13.56
C GLY A 61 -27.96 5.69 12.37
N VAL A 62 -28.29 4.41 12.32
CA VAL A 62 -27.95 3.51 11.19
C VAL A 62 -28.66 3.89 9.88
N SER A 63 -29.65 4.78 9.95
CA SER A 63 -30.39 5.34 8.81
C SER A 63 -29.87 6.71 8.35
N ASP A 64 -28.76 7.22 8.90
CA ASP A 64 -28.16 8.53 8.58
C ASP A 64 -27.45 8.49 7.21
N GLY A 65 -28.23 8.17 6.19
CA GLY A 65 -27.79 8.01 4.81
C GLY A 65 -27.54 9.31 4.05
N GLU A 66 -27.80 10.45 4.69
CA GLU A 66 -27.81 11.77 4.07
C GLU A 66 -26.97 12.79 4.84
N TYR A 67 -26.63 13.87 4.16
CA TYR A 67 -26.01 15.05 4.76
C TYR A 67 -26.38 16.31 3.97
N ILE A 68 -26.19 17.49 4.57
CA ILE A 68 -26.18 18.76 3.83
C ILE A 68 -24.72 19.15 3.64
N GLY A 69 -24.29 19.29 2.40
CA GLY A 69 -22.92 19.61 2.02
C GLY A 69 -22.73 21.08 1.64
N TYR A 70 -21.50 21.52 1.81
CA TYR A 70 -20.96 22.79 1.35
C TYR A 70 -19.70 22.49 0.54
N ILE A 71 -19.57 23.08 -0.65
CA ILE A 71 -18.34 23.01 -1.44
C ILE A 71 -18.05 24.34 -2.12
N LYS A 72 -16.79 24.77 -2.10
CA LYS A 72 -16.30 25.92 -2.85
C LYS A 72 -14.98 25.58 -3.51
N GLY A 73 -14.99 25.61 -4.85
CA GLY A 73 -13.84 25.26 -5.69
C GLY A 73 -13.32 26.47 -6.48
N PRO A 74 -12.04 26.46 -6.88
CA PRO A 74 -11.41 27.52 -7.63
C PRO A 74 -11.73 27.38 -9.11
N LEU A 75 -11.70 28.51 -9.81
CA LEU A 75 -11.80 28.60 -11.25
C LEU A 75 -10.55 29.27 -11.82
N THR A 76 -10.10 28.76 -12.95
CA THR A 76 -9.06 29.39 -13.76
C THR A 76 -9.67 30.34 -14.80
N SER A 77 -8.82 31.01 -15.58
CA SER A 77 -9.24 31.95 -16.62
C SER A 77 -10.31 31.34 -17.54
N GLY A 78 -11.39 32.09 -17.78
CA GLY A 78 -12.55 31.61 -18.52
C GLY A 78 -13.50 30.71 -17.73
N LYS A 79 -13.48 30.78 -16.39
CA LYS A 79 -14.35 30.02 -15.48
C LYS A 79 -14.22 28.50 -15.65
N GLN A 80 -12.99 28.03 -15.91
CA GLN A 80 -12.70 26.61 -16.06
C GLN A 80 -12.27 25.98 -14.75
N GLY A 81 -12.59 24.70 -14.58
CA GLY A 81 -12.14 23.89 -13.45
C GLY A 81 -13.24 23.04 -12.86
N TYR A 82 -12.85 21.96 -12.17
CA TYR A 82 -13.76 21.14 -11.38
C TYR A 82 -13.14 20.77 -10.03
N SER A 83 -13.99 20.53 -9.03
CA SER A 83 -13.62 19.94 -7.73
C SER A 83 -14.41 18.65 -7.50
N GLY A 84 -13.74 17.62 -6.99
CA GLY A 84 -14.29 16.30 -6.70
C GLY A 84 -14.14 15.91 -5.23
N ILE A 85 -15.09 15.14 -4.71
CA ILE A 85 -15.12 14.59 -3.36
C ILE A 85 -15.30 13.06 -3.43
N SER A 86 -14.47 12.32 -2.71
CA SER A 86 -14.65 10.87 -2.48
C SER A 86 -15.19 10.61 -1.08
N HIS A 87 -16.32 9.91 -0.98
CA HIS A 87 -16.93 9.55 0.29
C HIS A 87 -16.21 8.39 1.03
N LEU A 88 -15.13 7.84 0.46
CA LEU A 88 -14.30 6.78 1.07
C LEU A 88 -12.86 7.24 1.38
N GLY A 89 -12.52 8.50 1.07
CA GLY A 89 -11.12 8.92 1.01
C GLY A 89 -10.45 8.53 -0.30
N ALA A 90 -10.25 7.23 -0.52
CA ALA A 90 -9.66 6.74 -1.76
C ALA A 90 -10.62 6.93 -2.95
N MET A 91 -10.07 7.20 -4.14
CA MET A 91 -10.85 7.34 -5.37
C MET A 91 -11.54 6.03 -5.82
N PRO A 92 -10.85 4.87 -5.86
CA PRO A 92 -11.47 3.64 -6.38
C PRO A 92 -12.55 3.07 -5.45
N ASN A 93 -13.59 2.49 -6.04
CA ASN A 93 -14.68 1.80 -5.34
C ASN A 93 -15.47 2.68 -4.33
N ALA A 94 -15.55 3.99 -4.62
CA ALA A 94 -16.20 4.98 -3.79
C ALA A 94 -17.21 5.80 -4.59
N LEU A 95 -18.27 6.27 -3.92
CA LEU A 95 -19.13 7.29 -4.48
C LEU A 95 -18.35 8.60 -4.61
N LEU A 96 -18.20 9.10 -5.83
CA LEU A 96 -17.55 10.37 -6.11
C LEU A 96 -18.58 11.44 -6.45
N LEU A 97 -18.47 12.63 -5.87
CA LEU A 97 -19.21 13.82 -6.27
C LEU A 97 -18.27 14.76 -7.01
N VAL A 98 -18.57 15.08 -8.27
CA VAL A 98 -17.83 16.07 -9.07
C VAL A 98 -18.67 17.34 -9.22
N THR A 99 -18.03 18.51 -9.10
CA THR A 99 -18.66 19.83 -9.13
C THR A 99 -17.87 20.80 -10.01
N TRP A 100 -18.53 21.58 -10.85
CA TRP A 100 -17.87 22.54 -11.76
C TRP A 100 -18.79 23.70 -12.12
N ALA A 101 -18.23 24.79 -12.65
CA ALA A 101 -19.01 25.91 -13.16
C ALA A 101 -19.39 25.72 -14.64
N SER A 102 -20.63 26.09 -14.98
CA SER A 102 -21.10 26.25 -16.35
C SER A 102 -21.86 27.58 -16.47
N GLY A 103 -21.21 28.58 -17.06
CA GLY A 103 -21.72 29.95 -17.11
C GLY A 103 -21.86 30.55 -15.70
N SER A 104 -23.09 30.87 -15.30
CA SER A 104 -23.44 31.38 -13.96
C SER A 104 -23.97 30.31 -13.01
N THR A 105 -23.96 29.03 -13.42
CA THR A 105 -24.51 27.91 -12.65
C THR A 105 -23.42 26.94 -12.21
N VAL A 106 -23.66 26.24 -11.10
CA VAL A 106 -22.82 25.13 -10.64
C VAL A 106 -23.46 23.82 -11.05
N GLN A 107 -22.70 22.98 -11.73
CA GLN A 107 -23.09 21.67 -12.21
C GLN A 107 -22.49 20.58 -11.31
N THR A 108 -23.18 19.44 -11.22
CA THR A 108 -22.78 18.32 -10.36
C THR A 108 -22.98 16.99 -11.05
N ALA A 109 -22.14 16.00 -10.75
CA ALA A 109 -22.33 14.62 -11.18
C ALA A 109 -21.86 13.64 -10.09
N PHE A 110 -22.60 12.54 -9.91
CA PHE A 110 -22.06 11.38 -9.20
C PHE A 110 -21.32 10.47 -10.18
N THR A 111 -20.08 10.13 -9.84
CA THR A 111 -19.22 9.26 -10.66
C THR A 111 -18.63 8.12 -9.83
N TRP A 112 -18.04 7.16 -10.54
CA TRP A 112 -17.51 5.93 -9.97
C TRP A 112 -16.17 5.54 -10.60
N ALA A 113 -15.12 5.29 -9.82
CA ALA A 113 -13.77 4.97 -10.32
C ALA A 113 -13.43 3.46 -10.18
N PRO A 114 -12.44 2.90 -10.92
CA PRO A 114 -11.15 3.51 -11.30
C PRO A 114 -11.11 4.32 -12.60
N TRP A 115 -12.08 4.16 -13.49
CA TRP A 115 -12.31 5.08 -14.61
C TRP A 115 -13.61 5.80 -14.31
N PRO A 116 -13.62 7.12 -14.04
CA PRO A 116 -14.83 7.80 -13.61
C PRO A 116 -15.96 7.64 -14.63
N GLU A 117 -16.85 6.71 -14.36
CA GLU A 117 -18.08 6.47 -15.11
C GLU A 117 -19.26 7.05 -14.34
N LYS A 118 -20.42 7.14 -14.98
CA LYS A 118 -21.64 7.61 -14.32
C LYS A 118 -21.99 6.67 -13.16
N TYR A 119 -22.23 7.24 -11.97
CA TYR A 119 -22.77 6.45 -10.86
C TYR A 119 -24.23 6.10 -11.11
N THR A 120 -24.61 4.84 -10.87
CA THR A 120 -25.95 4.31 -11.17
C THR A 120 -26.76 3.91 -9.94
N GLY A 121 -26.20 4.05 -8.74
CA GLY A 121 -26.92 3.79 -7.49
C GLY A 121 -27.89 4.93 -7.09
N ASN A 122 -28.30 4.92 -5.82
CA ASN A 122 -29.44 5.70 -5.32
C ASN A 122 -29.11 7.13 -4.85
N ALA A 123 -27.84 7.53 -4.87
CA ALA A 123 -27.41 8.83 -4.38
C ALA A 123 -28.06 9.99 -5.17
N THR A 124 -28.64 10.95 -4.46
CA THR A 124 -29.28 12.13 -5.05
C THR A 124 -28.74 13.42 -4.45
N LEU A 125 -28.70 14.48 -5.26
CA LEU A 125 -28.24 15.81 -4.86
C LEU A 125 -29.33 16.86 -5.14
N THR A 126 -29.65 17.68 -4.15
CA THR A 126 -30.58 18.83 -4.26
C THR A 126 -29.85 20.11 -3.90
N LYS A 127 -29.92 21.16 -4.73
CA LYS A 127 -29.18 22.42 -4.51
C LYS A 127 -29.99 23.40 -3.66
N PHE A 128 -29.37 24.02 -2.67
CA PHE A 128 -29.97 25.04 -1.80
C PHE A 128 -29.43 26.44 -2.06
N SER A 129 -28.19 26.56 -2.54
CA SER A 129 -27.58 27.84 -2.91
C SER A 129 -26.42 27.60 -3.85
N GLN A 130 -26.18 28.51 -4.78
CA GLN A 130 -25.03 28.45 -5.67
C GLN A 130 -24.53 29.86 -6.00
N THR A 131 -23.24 30.01 -6.24
CA THR A 131 -22.63 31.25 -6.74
C THR A 131 -21.46 30.90 -7.65
N VAL A 132 -21.30 31.64 -8.76
CA VAL A 132 -20.14 31.54 -9.65
C VAL A 132 -19.55 32.93 -9.83
N THR A 133 -18.31 33.10 -9.40
CA THR A 133 -17.49 34.30 -9.65
C THR A 133 -16.50 34.03 -10.79
N ASP A 134 -15.63 34.99 -11.08
CA ASP A 134 -14.56 34.77 -12.07
C ASP A 134 -13.44 33.85 -11.54
N THR A 135 -13.38 33.64 -10.23
CA THR A 135 -12.28 32.94 -9.55
C THR A 135 -12.72 31.69 -8.77
N SER A 136 -14.02 31.49 -8.57
CA SER A 136 -14.53 30.35 -7.79
C SER A 136 -15.98 30.03 -8.09
N PHE A 137 -16.39 28.81 -7.76
CA PHE A 137 -17.79 28.46 -7.58
C PHE A 137 -18.05 28.03 -6.14
N GLU A 138 -19.28 28.23 -5.68
CA GLU A 138 -19.76 27.81 -4.37
C GLU A 138 -21.12 27.11 -4.51
N LEU A 139 -21.32 26.04 -3.75
CA LEU A 139 -22.56 25.26 -3.74
C LEU A 139 -22.89 24.79 -2.32
N VAL A 140 -24.14 25.01 -1.92
CA VAL A 140 -24.78 24.37 -0.77
C VAL A 140 -25.80 23.37 -1.29
N TYR A 141 -25.76 22.13 -0.81
CA TYR A 141 -26.58 21.05 -1.33
C TYR A 141 -27.01 20.06 -0.25
N ARG A 142 -28.09 19.32 -0.46
CA ARG A 142 -28.43 18.11 0.28
C ARG A 142 -28.04 16.90 -0.55
N CYS A 143 -27.28 16.00 0.06
CA CYS A 143 -26.87 14.72 -0.50
C CYS A 143 -27.66 13.62 0.22
N LYS A 144 -28.60 12.98 -0.47
CA LYS A 144 -29.36 11.86 0.09
C LYS A 144 -28.82 10.56 -0.47
N ASP A 145 -28.69 9.55 0.39
CA ASP A 145 -28.20 8.21 0.08
C ASP A 145 -26.73 8.19 -0.40
N CYS A 146 -25.92 9.10 0.17
CA CYS A 146 -24.53 9.34 -0.23
C CYS A 146 -23.49 8.65 0.66
N TRP A 147 -23.91 8.11 1.82
CA TRP A 147 -23.02 7.36 2.72
C TRP A 147 -23.01 5.84 2.47
N TRP A 148 -23.72 5.41 1.44
CA TRP A 148 -23.89 4.03 1.03
C TRP A 148 -23.94 4.01 -0.48
N TRP A 149 -23.25 3.04 -1.06
CA TRP A 149 -23.18 2.92 -2.49
C TRP A 149 -23.06 1.48 -2.93
N ASP A 150 -23.56 1.24 -4.14
CA ASP A 150 -23.48 -0.05 -4.81
C ASP A 150 -23.36 0.20 -6.31
N GLN A 151 -22.23 -0.25 -6.88
CA GLN A 151 -21.99 -0.18 -8.32
C GLN A 151 -21.06 -1.32 -8.74
N GLY A 152 -21.47 -2.08 -9.76
CA GLY A 152 -20.64 -3.16 -10.33
C GLY A 152 -20.25 -4.25 -9.32
N GLY A 153 -21.05 -4.44 -8.27
CA GLY A 153 -20.78 -5.38 -7.17
C GLY A 153 -19.89 -4.82 -6.06
N ALA A 154 -19.41 -3.57 -6.16
CA ALA A 154 -18.70 -2.90 -5.07
C ALA A 154 -19.68 -2.19 -4.14
N THR A 155 -20.34 -2.96 -3.29
CA THR A 155 -21.20 -2.45 -2.21
C THR A 155 -20.35 -2.03 -1.02
N ASN A 156 -20.47 -0.78 -0.57
CA ASN A 156 -19.79 -0.30 0.64
C ASN A 156 -20.58 0.84 1.30
N SER A 157 -20.20 1.19 2.54
CA SER A 157 -20.78 2.32 3.25
C SER A 157 -19.79 2.97 4.21
N GLN A 158 -19.97 4.27 4.45
CA GLN A 158 -19.24 5.10 5.39
C GLN A 158 -20.24 5.89 6.24
N ILE A 159 -21.16 5.19 6.92
CA ILE A 159 -22.22 5.85 7.71
C ILE A 159 -21.60 6.55 8.92
N PRO A 160 -21.81 7.87 9.10
CA PRO A 160 -21.26 8.60 10.25
C PRO A 160 -21.72 8.04 11.60
N GLY A 161 -20.76 7.61 12.42
CA GLY A 161 -20.98 7.08 13.77
C GLY A 161 -20.98 5.55 13.88
N THR A 162 -21.09 4.81 12.77
CA THR A 162 -21.06 3.33 12.78
C THR A 162 -19.63 2.79 12.81
N ASN A 163 -18.69 3.48 12.15
CA ASN A 163 -17.31 3.01 11.92
C ASN A 163 -16.23 3.87 12.60
N GLY A 164 -16.62 4.72 13.56
CA GLY A 164 -15.73 5.64 14.28
C GLY A 164 -16.27 7.08 14.32
N GLU A 165 -15.54 7.98 14.99
CA GLU A 165 -15.92 9.38 15.19
C GLU A 165 -15.36 10.34 14.12
N VAL A 166 -14.69 9.79 13.11
CA VAL A 166 -14.04 10.56 12.03
C VAL A 166 -14.48 9.99 10.67
N GLN A 167 -14.94 10.86 9.78
CA GLN A 167 -15.22 10.55 8.38
C GLN A 167 -14.01 10.77 7.51
N ILE A 168 -13.63 9.79 6.70
CA ILE A 168 -12.49 9.91 5.78
C ILE A 168 -12.97 10.37 4.41
N ILE A 169 -12.50 11.54 3.97
CA ILE A 169 -12.99 12.21 2.77
C ILE A 169 -11.81 12.52 1.84
N GLY A 170 -11.96 12.12 0.58
CA GLY A 170 -10.99 12.42 -0.47
C GLY A 170 -11.41 13.66 -1.23
N TRP A 171 -10.44 14.38 -1.79
CA TRP A 171 -10.70 15.51 -2.66
C TRP A 171 -9.74 15.54 -3.84
N ALA A 172 -10.18 16.13 -4.94
CA ALA A 172 -9.38 16.33 -6.14
C ALA A 172 -9.85 17.57 -6.92
N GLN A 173 -8.96 18.19 -7.68
CA GLN A 173 -9.25 19.35 -8.50
C GLN A 173 -8.50 19.33 -9.83
N ASN A 174 -9.16 19.84 -10.88
CA ASN A 174 -8.55 20.04 -12.18
C ASN A 174 -8.79 21.48 -12.66
N LYS A 175 -7.85 22.01 -13.44
CA LYS A 175 -7.91 23.36 -14.01
C LYS A 175 -8.87 23.48 -15.19
N LYS A 176 -9.19 22.37 -15.85
CA LYS A 176 -10.14 22.28 -16.96
C LYS A 176 -11.56 22.01 -16.47
N THR A 177 -12.54 22.47 -17.23
CA THR A 177 -13.95 22.16 -17.00
C THR A 177 -14.19 20.66 -17.15
N TYR A 178 -15.03 20.10 -16.28
CA TYR A 178 -15.40 18.69 -16.32
C TYR A 178 -16.13 18.32 -17.62
N SER A 179 -15.75 17.18 -18.20
CA SER A 179 -16.42 16.54 -19.34
C SER A 179 -16.55 15.05 -19.06
N ALA A 180 -17.77 14.51 -19.04
CA ALA A 180 -18.00 13.10 -18.76
C ALA A 180 -17.36 12.14 -19.79
N SER A 181 -17.11 12.61 -21.01
CA SER A 181 -16.46 11.83 -22.08
C SER A 181 -14.94 12.00 -22.14
N ASP A 182 -14.39 12.97 -21.40
CA ASP A 182 -12.96 13.32 -21.40
C ASP A 182 -12.56 13.84 -20.01
N ILE A 183 -12.60 12.94 -19.03
CA ILE A 183 -12.25 13.27 -17.65
C ILE A 183 -10.72 13.21 -17.51
N ALA A 184 -10.09 14.38 -17.66
CA ALA A 184 -8.67 14.52 -17.40
C ALA A 184 -8.34 14.22 -15.93
N GLN A 185 -7.22 13.53 -15.69
CA GLN A 185 -6.68 13.32 -14.34
C GLN A 185 -6.50 14.67 -13.64
N HIS A 186 -6.92 14.77 -12.37
CA HIS A 186 -6.83 15.99 -11.55
C HIS A 186 -5.38 16.54 -11.54
N ASP A 187 -5.21 17.81 -11.94
CA ASP A 187 -3.91 18.47 -12.15
C ASP A 187 -3.72 19.74 -11.30
N ASN A 188 -4.74 20.14 -10.52
CA ASN A 188 -4.67 21.29 -9.64
C ASN A 188 -4.29 20.89 -8.21
N GLY A 189 -4.83 19.77 -7.73
CA GLY A 189 -4.52 19.22 -6.42
C GLY A 189 -5.37 17.99 -6.10
N GLN A 190 -4.95 17.22 -5.11
CA GLN A 190 -5.71 16.11 -4.55
C GLN A 190 -5.23 15.80 -3.13
N GLY A 191 -6.04 15.09 -2.36
CA GLY A 191 -5.66 14.62 -1.03
C GLY A 191 -6.78 13.91 -0.31
N ILE A 192 -6.54 13.59 0.96
CA ILE A 192 -7.52 12.96 1.85
C ILE A 192 -7.44 13.66 3.21
N PHE A 193 -8.57 13.93 3.84
CA PHE A 193 -8.64 14.43 5.20
C PHE A 193 -9.70 13.69 6.03
N GLY A 194 -9.55 13.72 7.35
CA GLY A 194 -10.51 13.19 8.30
C GLY A 194 -11.37 14.31 8.88
N ILE A 195 -12.69 14.10 8.94
CA ILE A 195 -13.65 15.06 9.49
C ILE A 195 -14.26 14.53 10.78
N THR A 196 -14.14 15.28 11.87
CA THR A 196 -14.79 14.96 13.14
C THR A 196 -16.30 15.02 12.97
N ILE A 197 -16.97 13.91 13.32
CA ILE A 197 -18.42 13.76 13.14
C ILE A 197 -19.19 14.56 14.18
N ALA A 198 -18.66 14.65 15.40
CA ALA A 198 -19.32 15.31 16.53
C ALA A 198 -19.68 16.77 16.20
N ASP A 199 -18.75 17.52 15.62
CA ASP A 199 -18.92 18.94 15.31
C ASP A 199 -19.84 19.19 14.10
N ALA A 200 -20.11 18.15 13.29
CA ALA A 200 -21.00 18.24 12.14
C ALA A 200 -22.47 17.99 12.50
N ARG A 201 -22.78 17.43 13.68
CA ARG A 201 -24.17 17.13 14.08
C ARG A 201 -24.89 18.38 14.59
N SER A 202 -26.15 18.54 14.20
CA SER A 202 -26.96 19.66 14.66
C SER A 202 -28.41 19.27 14.90
N SER A 203 -28.98 19.73 16.01
CA SER A 203 -30.42 19.66 16.27
C SER A 203 -31.25 20.45 15.26
N LYS A 204 -30.63 21.40 14.53
CA LYS A 204 -31.29 22.18 13.47
C LYS A 204 -31.31 21.47 12.11
N TYR A 205 -30.70 20.30 11.98
CA TYR A 205 -30.58 19.59 10.71
C TYR A 205 -31.93 19.34 10.04
N ASP A 206 -32.94 18.92 10.81
CA ASP A 206 -34.29 18.65 10.27
C ASP A 206 -34.98 19.91 9.76
N THR A 207 -34.63 21.08 10.29
CA THR A 207 -35.06 22.36 9.73
C THR A 207 -34.30 22.66 8.43
N TRP A 208 -32.97 22.51 8.43
CA TRP A 208 -32.11 22.83 7.29
C TRP A 208 -32.34 21.93 6.07
N LYS A 209 -32.64 20.63 6.26
CA LYS A 209 -32.86 19.70 5.14
C LYS A 209 -34.12 20.02 4.32
N ASN A 210 -34.99 20.88 4.88
CA ASN A 210 -36.22 21.37 4.28
C ASN A 210 -36.07 22.81 3.73
N THR A 211 -34.85 23.36 3.68
CA THR A 211 -34.58 24.63 3.00
C THR A 211 -35.06 24.56 1.54
N LYS A 212 -35.75 25.61 1.08
CA LYS A 212 -36.30 25.68 -0.27
C LYS A 212 -35.18 25.50 -1.31
N PRO A 213 -35.25 24.48 -2.20
CA PRO A 213 -34.28 24.33 -3.27
C PRO A 213 -34.29 25.53 -4.23
N ILE A 214 -33.13 25.80 -4.84
CA ILE A 214 -33.05 26.78 -5.92
C ILE A 214 -33.58 26.17 -7.23
N ASP A 215 -34.28 26.99 -8.01
CA ASP A 215 -34.82 26.62 -9.32
C ASP A 215 -33.78 26.99 -10.38
N ASP A 216 -33.01 26.02 -10.86
CA ASP A 216 -31.83 26.27 -11.73
C ASP A 216 -32.05 25.89 -13.20
N GLY A 217 -33.30 25.60 -13.61
CA GLY A 217 -33.65 25.34 -15.01
C GLY A 217 -32.89 24.19 -15.67
N GLY A 218 -32.20 23.35 -14.88
CA GLY A 218 -31.23 22.39 -15.38
C GLY A 218 -30.86 21.37 -14.31
N SER A 219 -31.72 20.34 -14.20
CA SER A 219 -31.56 19.08 -13.45
C SER A 219 -31.75 19.12 -11.92
N THR A 220 -32.96 18.75 -11.48
CA THR A 220 -33.22 18.06 -10.21
C THR A 220 -34.04 16.81 -10.52
N PRO A 221 -33.86 15.63 -9.88
CA PRO A 221 -32.70 15.03 -9.22
C PRO A 221 -31.95 14.08 -10.19
N THR A 222 -30.72 13.66 -9.89
CA THR A 222 -30.21 12.40 -10.47
C THR A 222 -30.92 11.22 -9.80
N ALA A 223 -32.22 11.07 -10.02
CA ALA A 223 -32.87 9.80 -9.79
C ALA A 223 -32.39 8.86 -10.90
N SER A 224 -31.64 7.82 -10.55
CA SER A 224 -31.55 6.63 -11.39
C SER A 224 -32.97 6.06 -11.49
N ALA A 225 -33.68 6.36 -12.58
CA ALA A 225 -35.06 5.94 -12.75
C ALA A 225 -35.15 4.40 -12.77
N THR A 226 -35.72 3.82 -11.72
CA THR A 226 -36.46 2.55 -11.82
C THR A 226 -37.75 2.81 -12.59
N ALA A 227 -37.82 2.32 -13.82
CA ALA A 227 -39.08 1.99 -14.47
C ALA A 227 -39.07 0.50 -14.79
N SER A 228 -39.79 -0.26 -13.97
CA SER A 228 -40.20 -1.63 -14.23
C SER A 228 -41.07 -1.65 -15.48
N ALA A 229 -40.52 -2.11 -16.59
CA ALA A 229 -41.30 -2.70 -17.66
C ALA A 229 -41.03 -4.21 -17.63
N SER A 230 -42.09 -4.97 -17.36
CA SER A 230 -42.17 -6.41 -17.57
C SER A 230 -41.87 -6.72 -19.03
N ALA A 231 -40.60 -6.87 -19.36
CA ALA A 231 -40.13 -7.57 -20.54
C ALA A 231 -39.44 -8.83 -20.05
N SER A 232 -39.99 -9.97 -20.43
CA SER A 232 -39.37 -11.28 -20.29
C SER A 232 -37.98 -11.22 -20.93
N LYS A 233 -36.96 -10.91 -20.12
CA LYS A 233 -35.56 -11.07 -20.50
C LYS A 233 -35.24 -12.51 -20.19
N THR A 234 -35.37 -13.35 -21.20
CA THR A 234 -34.51 -14.51 -21.36
C THR A 234 -33.10 -14.08 -21.00
N SER A 235 -32.63 -14.61 -19.87
CA SER A 235 -31.26 -14.49 -19.41
C SER A 235 -30.38 -15.20 -20.43
N SER A 236 -29.95 -14.49 -21.47
CA SER A 236 -28.72 -14.82 -22.15
C SER A 236 -27.58 -14.52 -21.18
N ILE A 237 -27.33 -15.52 -20.33
CA ILE A 237 -26.13 -15.68 -19.53
C ILE A 237 -24.96 -15.38 -20.45
N SER A 238 -24.23 -14.30 -20.19
CA SER A 238 -23.00 -14.05 -20.89
C SER A 238 -22.06 -15.23 -20.63
N SER A 239 -21.68 -15.88 -21.73
CA SER A 239 -20.66 -16.91 -21.82
C SER A 239 -19.40 -16.53 -21.02
N PRO A 240 -18.56 -17.52 -20.61
CA PRO A 240 -17.30 -17.27 -19.92
C PRO A 240 -16.54 -16.12 -20.57
N THR A 241 -16.01 -15.21 -19.75
CA THR A 241 -15.25 -14.03 -20.18
C THR A 241 -14.38 -14.41 -21.36
N ALA A 242 -14.65 -13.82 -22.54
CA ALA A 242 -13.91 -14.13 -23.75
C ALA A 242 -12.41 -14.05 -23.45
N CYS A 243 -11.64 -15.05 -23.87
CA CYS A 243 -10.20 -15.09 -23.65
C CYS A 243 -9.56 -13.80 -24.19
N VAL A 244 -9.19 -12.90 -23.28
CA VAL A 244 -8.40 -11.71 -23.62
C VAL A 244 -6.93 -12.13 -23.51
N GLY A 245 -6.37 -12.72 -24.56
CA GLY A 245 -4.97 -13.16 -24.58
C GLY A 245 -4.71 -14.39 -25.47
N THR A 246 -3.53 -14.98 -25.31
CA THR A 246 -3.17 -16.25 -25.96
C THR A 246 -3.71 -17.42 -25.12
N ALA A 247 -4.30 -18.44 -25.76
CA ALA A 247 -4.67 -19.65 -25.03
C ALA A 247 -3.44 -20.28 -24.36
N ALA A 248 -3.57 -20.68 -23.10
CA ALA A 248 -2.49 -21.36 -22.38
C ALA A 248 -1.99 -22.58 -23.18
N PRO A 249 -0.67 -22.74 -23.38
CA PRO A 249 -0.09 -23.91 -24.02
C PRO A 249 -0.56 -25.21 -23.39
N THR A 250 -0.81 -26.22 -24.22
CA THR A 250 -1.21 -27.55 -23.76
C THR A 250 -0.07 -28.22 -22.99
N GLY A 251 -0.41 -28.83 -21.85
CA GLY A 251 0.53 -29.54 -20.99
C GLY A 251 0.25 -29.34 -19.51
N SER A 252 0.92 -30.15 -18.70
CA SER A 252 0.80 -30.19 -17.25
C SER A 252 2.15 -29.98 -16.57
N TYR A 253 2.12 -29.60 -15.29
CA TYR A 253 3.29 -29.26 -14.48
C TYR A 253 3.28 -29.98 -13.14
N ASP A 254 4.45 -30.28 -12.59
CA ASP A 254 4.58 -30.81 -11.23
C ASP A 254 4.33 -29.71 -10.19
N TYR A 255 4.79 -28.49 -10.49
CA TYR A 255 4.57 -27.32 -9.65
C TYR A 255 4.12 -26.13 -10.49
N ILE A 256 3.02 -25.50 -10.06
CA ILE A 256 2.57 -24.21 -10.56
C ILE A 256 2.75 -23.20 -9.42
N ILE A 257 3.65 -22.24 -9.60
CA ILE A 257 3.90 -21.15 -8.67
C ILE A 257 3.16 -19.92 -9.19
N VAL A 258 2.38 -19.27 -8.33
CA VAL A 258 1.58 -18.09 -8.67
C VAL A 258 2.17 -16.86 -7.99
N GLY A 259 2.81 -15.98 -8.76
CA GLY A 259 3.45 -14.74 -8.32
C GLY A 259 4.98 -14.85 -8.29
N GLY A 260 5.66 -14.00 -9.07
CA GLY A 260 7.11 -13.93 -9.18
C GLY A 260 7.75 -12.94 -8.20
N GLY A 261 7.34 -12.98 -6.92
CA GLY A 261 7.86 -12.09 -5.87
C GLY A 261 9.04 -12.64 -5.06
N ALA A 262 9.29 -12.04 -3.89
CA ALA A 262 10.35 -12.45 -2.96
C ALA A 262 10.21 -13.90 -2.44
N GLY A 263 8.99 -14.44 -2.39
CA GLY A 263 8.76 -15.86 -2.07
C GLY A 263 8.74 -16.76 -3.31
N GLY A 264 8.06 -16.32 -4.37
CA GLY A 264 7.81 -17.12 -5.57
C GLY A 264 9.03 -17.39 -6.44
N ILE A 265 9.92 -16.40 -6.61
CA ILE A 265 11.14 -16.61 -7.41
C ILE A 265 12.05 -17.67 -6.76
N PRO A 266 12.43 -17.55 -5.46
CA PRO A 266 13.30 -18.56 -4.85
C PRO A 266 12.67 -19.95 -4.78
N VAL A 267 11.38 -20.06 -4.40
CA VAL A 267 10.74 -21.39 -4.32
C VAL A 267 10.69 -22.06 -5.69
N ALA A 268 10.42 -21.31 -6.77
CA ALA A 268 10.41 -21.87 -8.12
C ALA A 268 11.80 -22.32 -8.58
N ASP A 269 12.85 -21.55 -8.29
CA ASP A 269 14.25 -21.94 -8.57
C ASP A 269 14.60 -23.26 -7.88
N LYS A 270 14.35 -23.35 -6.57
CA LYS A 270 14.68 -24.54 -5.77
C LYS A 270 13.88 -25.77 -6.17
N LEU A 271 12.60 -25.62 -6.52
CA LEU A 271 11.79 -26.74 -7.01
C LEU A 271 12.24 -27.19 -8.39
N SER A 272 12.60 -26.27 -9.29
CA SER A 272 13.10 -26.62 -10.63
C SER A 272 14.46 -27.32 -10.58
N GLU A 273 15.27 -27.07 -9.55
CA GLU A 273 16.55 -27.76 -9.33
C GLU A 273 16.39 -29.27 -9.09
N SER A 274 15.22 -29.71 -8.60
CA SER A 274 14.93 -31.13 -8.39
C SER A 274 14.61 -31.92 -9.68
N GLY A 275 14.63 -31.26 -10.85
CA GLY A 275 14.27 -31.86 -12.15
C GLY A 275 12.76 -31.89 -12.43
N LYS A 276 11.93 -31.48 -11.47
CA LYS A 276 10.46 -31.39 -11.61
C LYS A 276 10.06 -30.30 -12.59
N LYS A 277 8.96 -30.48 -13.32
CA LYS A 277 8.49 -29.50 -14.31
C LYS A 277 7.76 -28.35 -13.60
N VAL A 278 8.32 -27.15 -13.69
CA VAL A 278 7.89 -25.98 -12.92
C VAL A 278 7.39 -24.87 -13.84
N LEU A 279 6.21 -24.33 -13.55
CA LEU A 279 5.69 -23.11 -14.14
C LEU A 279 5.61 -22.01 -13.09
N LEU A 280 6.18 -20.84 -13.38
CA LEU A 280 5.95 -19.61 -12.63
C LEU A 280 5.05 -18.67 -13.44
N ILE A 281 3.93 -18.26 -12.85
CA ILE A 281 2.96 -17.35 -13.47
C ILE A 281 3.00 -16.01 -12.73
N GLU A 282 3.24 -14.92 -13.45
CA GLU A 282 3.29 -13.55 -12.94
C GLU A 282 2.23 -12.68 -13.61
N LYS A 283 1.48 -11.93 -12.79
CA LYS A 283 0.42 -11.01 -13.23
C LYS A 283 0.99 -9.89 -14.08
N GLY A 284 2.12 -9.32 -13.65
CA GLY A 284 2.73 -8.14 -14.23
C GLY A 284 3.68 -8.41 -15.40
N PRO A 285 4.14 -7.31 -16.05
CA PRO A 285 5.16 -7.37 -17.09
C PRO A 285 6.56 -7.65 -16.52
N PRO A 286 7.55 -7.96 -17.39
CA PRO A 286 8.96 -7.94 -17.03
C PRO A 286 9.43 -6.61 -16.44
N SER A 287 10.37 -6.66 -15.49
CA SER A 287 10.90 -5.49 -14.78
C SER A 287 12.34 -5.13 -15.20
N LEU A 288 13.34 -5.87 -14.74
CA LEU A 288 14.76 -5.63 -15.09
C LEU A 288 14.98 -5.82 -16.59
N GLY A 289 15.90 -5.04 -17.17
CA GLY A 289 16.18 -5.08 -18.60
C GLY A 289 16.65 -6.44 -19.09
N ARG A 290 17.37 -7.18 -18.24
CA ARG A 290 17.83 -8.56 -18.52
C ARG A 290 16.69 -9.57 -18.79
N PHE A 291 15.47 -9.25 -18.38
CA PHE A 291 14.27 -10.08 -18.61
C PHE A 291 13.33 -9.48 -19.66
N GLY A 292 13.79 -8.50 -20.43
CA GLY A 292 13.00 -7.82 -21.45
C GLY A 292 12.13 -6.68 -20.91
N GLY A 293 12.41 -6.18 -19.71
CA GLY A 293 11.78 -4.96 -19.21
C GLY A 293 12.19 -3.74 -20.04
N THR A 294 11.27 -2.80 -20.23
CA THR A 294 11.48 -1.62 -21.10
C THR A 294 11.14 -0.28 -20.42
N MET A 295 10.56 -0.29 -19.22
CA MET A 295 10.14 0.91 -18.52
C MET A 295 11.36 1.66 -17.97
N GLY A 296 11.59 2.91 -18.38
CA GLY A 296 12.72 3.69 -17.88
C GLY A 296 12.72 5.12 -18.44
N PRO A 297 13.54 6.00 -17.86
CA PRO A 297 13.73 7.35 -18.38
C PRO A 297 14.50 7.33 -19.71
N ASP A 298 14.37 8.41 -20.48
CA ASP A 298 14.98 8.53 -21.81
C ASP A 298 16.49 8.30 -21.82
N TRP A 299 17.19 8.70 -20.76
CA TRP A 299 18.63 8.56 -20.66
C TRP A 299 19.12 7.11 -20.47
N LEU A 300 18.22 6.15 -20.23
CA LEU A 300 18.51 4.71 -20.22
C LEU A 300 18.22 4.01 -21.54
N LYS A 301 17.59 4.68 -22.53
CA LYS A 301 17.28 4.06 -23.82
C LYS A 301 18.54 3.50 -24.49
N GLY A 302 18.47 2.26 -24.96
CA GLY A 302 19.59 1.57 -25.62
C GLY A 302 20.66 0.99 -24.68
N THR A 303 20.56 1.20 -23.37
CA THR A 303 21.57 0.69 -22.40
C THR A 303 21.30 -0.74 -21.92
N GLY A 304 20.10 -1.27 -22.16
CA GLY A 304 19.64 -2.53 -21.57
C GLY A 304 19.29 -2.44 -20.08
N LEU A 305 19.24 -1.24 -19.50
CA LEU A 305 18.80 -0.98 -18.13
C LEU A 305 17.39 -0.37 -18.11
N THR A 306 16.67 -0.59 -17.02
CA THR A 306 15.33 -0.05 -16.77
C THR A 306 15.30 0.78 -15.49
N ARG A 307 14.15 1.39 -15.21
CA ARG A 307 13.88 2.08 -13.93
C ARG A 307 14.11 1.19 -12.70
N PHE A 308 14.00 -0.12 -12.88
CA PHE A 308 14.12 -1.08 -11.79
C PHE A 308 15.59 -1.48 -11.55
N ASP A 309 16.43 -1.46 -12.60
CA ASP A 309 17.86 -1.80 -12.49
C ASP A 309 18.66 -0.76 -11.71
N VAL A 310 18.33 0.53 -11.85
CA VAL A 310 19.08 1.64 -11.26
C VAL A 310 18.63 1.93 -9.82
N PRO A 311 19.47 1.73 -8.80
CA PRO A 311 19.13 2.01 -7.39
C PRO A 311 18.58 3.41 -7.14
N GLY A 312 19.22 4.43 -7.71
CA GLY A 312 18.83 5.84 -7.55
C GLY A 312 17.49 6.21 -8.20
N LEU A 313 16.84 5.30 -8.93
CA LEU A 313 15.51 5.54 -9.52
C LEU A 313 14.37 4.88 -8.72
N CYS A 314 14.66 4.20 -7.61
CA CYS A 314 13.64 3.41 -6.92
C CYS A 314 12.48 4.24 -6.36
N ASN A 315 12.72 5.50 -5.94
CA ASN A 315 11.68 6.37 -5.37
C ASN A 315 10.67 6.87 -6.42
N GLN A 316 10.94 6.71 -7.72
CA GLN A 316 10.02 7.11 -8.78
C GLN A 316 8.66 6.39 -8.67
N ILE A 317 8.62 5.22 -8.03
CA ILE A 317 7.36 4.50 -7.76
C ILE A 317 6.34 5.33 -6.98
N TRP A 318 6.77 6.34 -6.21
CA TRP A 318 5.88 7.21 -5.44
C TRP A 318 5.34 8.41 -6.20
N VAL A 319 5.80 8.66 -7.43
CA VAL A 319 5.25 9.75 -8.27
C VAL A 319 4.64 9.21 -9.56
N ASP A 320 5.15 8.09 -10.05
CA ASP A 320 4.63 7.37 -11.21
C ASP A 320 4.65 5.86 -10.92
N SER A 321 3.48 5.32 -10.60
CA SER A 321 3.25 3.89 -10.31
C SER A 321 2.32 3.20 -11.31
N ALA A 322 1.81 3.94 -12.31
CA ALA A 322 0.85 3.40 -13.25
C ALA A 322 1.45 2.23 -14.03
N GLY A 323 0.72 1.12 -14.13
CA GLY A 323 1.19 -0.10 -14.78
C GLY A 323 2.28 -0.87 -14.04
N VAL A 324 2.73 -0.39 -12.86
CA VAL A 324 3.71 -1.06 -12.00
C VAL A 324 3.07 -1.54 -10.70
N ALA A 325 2.29 -0.68 -10.04
CA ALA A 325 1.58 -1.03 -8.82
C ALA A 325 0.34 -1.89 -9.11
N CYS A 326 0.00 -2.76 -8.18
CA CYS A 326 -1.23 -3.54 -8.22
C CYS A 326 -2.45 -2.62 -8.07
N THR A 327 -3.49 -2.87 -8.87
CA THR A 327 -4.73 -2.07 -8.89
C THR A 327 -5.89 -2.69 -8.12
N ASP A 328 -5.70 -3.89 -7.59
CA ASP A 328 -6.71 -4.69 -6.90
C ASP A 328 -6.45 -4.82 -5.40
N THR A 329 -5.76 -3.84 -4.83
CA THR A 329 -5.50 -3.65 -3.41
C THR A 329 -5.52 -2.15 -3.09
N ASP A 330 -5.94 -1.77 -1.90
CA ASP A 330 -5.89 -0.38 -1.41
C ASP A 330 -4.48 0.03 -0.90
N GLN A 331 -3.54 -0.92 -0.87
CA GLN A 331 -2.15 -0.72 -0.47
C GLN A 331 -1.16 -0.76 -1.64
N MET A 332 0.02 -0.16 -1.45
CA MET A 332 1.13 -0.27 -2.41
C MET A 332 1.67 -1.71 -2.45
N ALA A 333 1.66 -2.30 -3.63
CA ALA A 333 2.31 -3.57 -3.95
C ALA A 333 2.77 -3.55 -5.42
N GLY A 334 3.95 -4.10 -5.71
CA GLY A 334 4.44 -4.20 -7.09
C GLY A 334 3.80 -5.38 -7.82
N CYS A 335 3.15 -5.10 -8.96
CA CYS A 335 2.61 -6.07 -9.91
C CYS A 335 3.46 -6.06 -11.19
N VAL A 336 4.74 -6.44 -11.04
CA VAL A 336 5.73 -6.66 -12.09
C VAL A 336 6.57 -7.87 -11.69
N LEU A 337 7.32 -8.47 -12.62
CA LEU A 337 8.24 -9.57 -12.28
C LEU A 337 9.22 -9.14 -11.18
N GLY A 338 9.29 -9.89 -10.08
CA GLY A 338 10.03 -9.53 -8.86
C GLY A 338 9.14 -8.95 -7.75
N GLY A 339 7.91 -8.54 -8.07
CA GLY A 339 6.96 -7.94 -7.14
C GLY A 339 7.57 -6.79 -6.34
N GLY A 340 7.40 -6.84 -5.01
CA GLY A 340 8.01 -5.88 -4.10
C GLY A 340 9.53 -5.77 -4.21
N ALA A 341 10.25 -6.85 -4.55
CA ALA A 341 11.72 -6.82 -4.70
C ALA A 341 12.18 -6.04 -5.93
N ALA A 342 11.31 -5.81 -6.92
CA ALA A 342 11.59 -4.96 -8.08
C ALA A 342 11.49 -3.46 -7.76
N VAL A 343 10.62 -3.09 -6.80
CA VAL A 343 10.24 -1.67 -6.54
C VAL A 343 10.69 -1.12 -5.20
N ASN A 344 11.06 -1.97 -4.23
CA ASN A 344 11.47 -1.53 -2.89
C ASN A 344 12.85 -0.82 -2.88
N ALA A 345 13.25 -0.27 -1.73
CA ALA A 345 14.60 0.29 -1.53
C ALA A 345 15.72 -0.76 -1.35
N ALA A 346 15.45 -2.04 -1.62
CA ALA A 346 16.44 -3.12 -1.63
C ALA A 346 17.24 -3.35 -0.33
N LEU A 347 16.80 -2.81 0.81
CA LEU A 347 17.39 -3.07 2.12
C LEU A 347 17.46 -4.59 2.40
N TRP A 348 18.63 -5.07 2.85
CA TRP A 348 18.93 -6.50 2.90
C TRP A 348 19.64 -6.92 4.18
N TRP A 349 18.94 -7.70 5.00
CA TRP A 349 19.32 -7.96 6.39
C TRP A 349 19.56 -9.44 6.65
N LYS A 350 20.73 -9.81 7.16
CA LYS A 350 20.92 -11.15 7.72
C LYS A 350 20.01 -11.31 8.94
N PRO A 351 19.10 -12.31 8.95
CA PRO A 351 18.07 -12.40 9.98
C PRO A 351 18.62 -12.45 11.41
N ASN A 352 17.97 -11.68 12.29
CA ASN A 352 18.13 -11.80 13.74
C ASN A 352 17.46 -13.09 14.21
N SER A 353 18.21 -13.99 14.82
CA SER A 353 17.75 -15.33 15.22
C SER A 353 16.50 -15.32 16.11
N VAL A 354 16.42 -14.36 17.02
CA VAL A 354 15.29 -14.20 17.96
C VAL A 354 13.95 -13.98 17.25
N ASP A 355 13.94 -13.47 16.02
CA ASP A 355 12.69 -13.28 15.28
C ASP A 355 12.05 -14.63 14.91
N TRP A 356 12.86 -15.63 14.57
CA TRP A 356 12.40 -17.00 14.37
C TRP A 356 11.96 -17.61 15.70
N ASP A 357 12.80 -17.46 16.73
CA ASP A 357 12.58 -18.16 18.00
C ASP A 357 11.36 -17.65 18.77
N SER A 358 11.07 -16.35 18.69
CA SER A 358 9.97 -15.73 19.43
C SER A 358 8.59 -16.04 18.86
N SER A 359 8.45 -16.15 17.53
CA SER A 359 7.14 -16.08 16.88
C SER A 359 6.83 -17.25 15.95
N PHE A 360 7.84 -17.93 15.39
CA PHE A 360 7.62 -19.07 14.50
C PHE A 360 7.44 -20.37 15.28
N PRO A 361 6.66 -21.34 14.76
CA PRO A 361 6.48 -22.64 15.41
C PRO A 361 7.75 -23.51 15.35
N ASN A 362 7.76 -24.61 16.09
CA ASN A 362 8.83 -25.62 16.00
C ASN A 362 8.97 -26.14 14.54
N GLY A 363 10.20 -26.36 14.09
CA GLY A 363 10.51 -26.66 12.69
C GLY A 363 10.76 -25.42 11.82
N TRP A 364 10.62 -24.23 12.40
CA TRP A 364 10.90 -22.91 11.82
C TRP A 364 11.67 -21.99 12.79
N LYS A 365 12.22 -22.54 13.88
CA LYS A 365 13.06 -21.82 14.84
C LYS A 365 14.41 -21.48 14.21
N ALA A 366 15.23 -20.66 14.86
CA ALA A 366 16.50 -20.21 14.30
C ALA A 366 17.43 -21.38 13.92
N SER A 367 17.45 -22.43 14.74
CA SER A 367 18.18 -23.68 14.43
C SER A 367 17.70 -24.33 13.14
N ASP A 368 16.39 -24.42 12.93
CA ASP A 368 15.75 -25.00 11.74
C ASP A 368 15.98 -24.15 10.48
N MET A 369 16.02 -22.82 10.65
CA MET A 369 16.16 -21.84 9.57
C MET A 369 17.63 -21.59 9.17
N SER A 370 18.58 -21.95 10.03
CA SER A 370 20.01 -21.65 9.86
C SER A 370 20.56 -22.01 8.48
N ALA A 371 20.25 -23.21 7.97
CA ALA A 371 20.70 -23.68 6.67
C ALA A 371 20.05 -22.90 5.50
N ALA A 372 18.75 -22.57 5.61
CA ALA A 372 18.05 -21.78 4.60
C ALA A 372 18.57 -20.33 4.55
N VAL A 373 18.87 -19.74 5.72
CA VAL A 373 19.53 -18.43 5.82
C VAL A 373 20.92 -18.49 5.20
N ALA A 374 21.72 -19.52 5.49
CA ALA A 374 23.05 -19.67 4.90
C ALA A 374 23.00 -19.74 3.36
N ARG A 375 22.09 -20.55 2.78
CA ARG A 375 21.89 -20.62 1.32
C ARG A 375 21.44 -19.28 0.74
N THR A 376 20.54 -18.59 1.43
CA THR A 376 20.05 -17.26 1.02
C THR A 376 21.19 -16.25 0.89
N PHE A 377 22.07 -16.17 1.89
CA PHE A 377 23.18 -15.22 1.91
C PHE A 377 24.38 -15.67 1.08
N ALA A 378 24.50 -16.96 0.77
CA ALA A 378 25.44 -17.42 -0.25
C ALA A 378 25.03 -16.96 -1.65
N ARG A 379 23.73 -16.95 -1.96
CA ARG A 379 23.19 -16.48 -3.24
C ARG A 379 23.14 -14.95 -3.34
N ILE A 380 22.77 -14.29 -2.25
CA ILE A 380 22.64 -12.82 -2.16
C ILE A 380 23.40 -12.35 -0.91
N PRO A 381 24.72 -12.12 -1.00
CA PRO A 381 25.53 -11.68 0.15
C PRO A 381 25.11 -10.30 0.67
N GLY A 382 24.68 -9.44 -0.26
CA GLY A 382 24.42 -8.03 -0.02
C GLY A 382 25.69 -7.19 0.03
N THR A 383 25.53 -5.87 0.05
CA THR A 383 26.63 -4.90 0.18
C THR A 383 26.13 -3.64 0.87
N ASP A 384 26.92 -3.08 1.77
CA ASP A 384 26.73 -1.74 2.34
C ASP A 384 27.49 -0.67 1.56
N THR A 385 28.25 -1.05 0.54
CA THR A 385 29.01 -0.15 -0.36
C THR A 385 28.70 -0.55 -1.80
N PRO A 386 27.53 -0.13 -2.34
CA PRO A 386 27.05 -0.63 -3.63
C PRO A 386 27.79 -0.06 -4.85
N SER A 387 28.51 1.05 -4.68
CA SER A 387 29.29 1.67 -5.74
C SER A 387 30.54 0.85 -6.07
N SER A 388 30.80 0.64 -7.36
CA SER A 388 31.92 -0.20 -7.82
C SER A 388 33.31 0.36 -7.49
N ASP A 389 33.41 1.66 -7.19
CA ASP A 389 34.65 2.32 -6.80
C ASP A 389 34.94 2.26 -5.29
N GLY A 390 34.11 1.51 -4.54
CA GLY A 390 34.30 1.28 -3.11
C GLY A 390 33.96 2.48 -2.23
N LYS A 391 33.23 3.47 -2.75
CA LYS A 391 32.85 4.69 -2.01
C LYS A 391 31.36 4.74 -1.71
N LEU A 392 31.05 5.41 -0.60
CA LEU A 392 29.71 5.92 -0.31
C LEU A 392 29.65 7.41 -0.62
N TYR A 393 28.52 7.84 -1.17
CA TYR A 393 28.30 9.21 -1.62
C TYR A 393 27.30 9.92 -0.71
N LYS A 394 27.45 11.25 -0.61
CA LYS A 394 26.56 12.14 0.15
C LYS A 394 26.41 11.73 1.63
N GLN A 395 27.53 11.38 2.28
CA GLN A 395 27.55 10.84 3.65
C GLN A 395 27.40 11.92 4.74
N GLU A 396 27.33 13.20 4.39
CA GLU A 396 27.34 14.28 5.37
C GLU A 396 26.13 14.21 6.32
N GLY A 397 24.95 13.82 5.82
CA GLY A 397 23.78 13.56 6.67
C GLY A 397 23.96 12.31 7.55
N TYR A 398 24.64 11.28 7.03
CA TYR A 398 24.98 10.10 7.82
C TYR A 398 25.90 10.45 8.99
N ASP A 399 26.94 11.24 8.73
CA ASP A 399 27.95 11.63 9.74
C ASP A 399 27.32 12.45 10.87
N VAL A 400 26.37 13.35 10.54
CA VAL A 400 25.64 14.15 11.54
C VAL A 400 24.87 13.28 12.52
N LEU A 401 24.07 12.33 12.01
CA LEU A 401 23.22 11.48 12.85
C LEU A 401 24.04 10.41 13.58
N SER A 402 24.96 9.75 12.88
CA SER A 402 25.84 8.74 13.48
C SER A 402 26.74 9.31 14.57
N GLY A 403 27.24 10.54 14.39
CA GLY A 403 27.99 11.26 15.43
C GLY A 403 27.17 11.51 16.69
N ALA A 404 25.90 11.93 16.55
CA ALA A 404 25.00 12.11 17.69
C ALA A 404 24.68 10.79 18.41
N LEU A 405 24.40 9.72 17.65
CA LEU A 405 24.19 8.37 18.19
C LEU A 405 25.41 7.86 18.95
N GLY A 406 26.60 7.98 18.37
CA GLY A 406 27.86 7.60 19.02
C GLY A 406 28.11 8.39 20.31
N ALA A 407 27.83 9.70 20.32
CA ALA A 407 27.97 10.55 21.50
C ALA A 407 26.97 10.21 22.63
N ASP A 408 25.82 9.59 22.33
CA ASP A 408 24.89 9.03 23.33
C ASP A 408 25.27 7.60 23.75
N GLY A 409 26.35 7.04 23.20
CA GLY A 409 26.86 5.70 23.53
C GLY A 409 26.23 4.57 22.73
N TRP A 410 25.62 4.84 21.58
CA TRP A 410 25.28 3.76 20.63
C TRP A 410 26.56 3.21 19.99
N THR A 411 26.55 1.92 19.67
CA THR A 411 27.73 1.26 19.08
C THR A 411 27.60 1.14 17.57
N PHE A 412 28.62 1.59 16.82
CA PHE A 412 28.72 1.30 15.40
C PHE A 412 29.01 -0.18 15.16
N LEU A 413 28.31 -0.80 14.22
CA LEU A 413 28.64 -2.12 13.70
C LEU A 413 28.25 -2.26 12.22
N LYS A 414 28.75 -3.31 11.58
CA LYS A 414 28.25 -3.77 10.28
C LYS A 414 27.06 -4.71 10.52
N PRO A 415 25.80 -4.31 10.19
CA PRO A 415 24.60 -5.01 10.67
C PRO A 415 24.50 -6.48 10.28
N ASN A 416 25.01 -6.85 9.09
CA ASN A 416 24.96 -8.22 8.59
C ASN A 416 26.08 -9.12 9.13
N ASP A 417 27.16 -8.55 9.66
CA ASP A 417 28.24 -9.31 10.30
C ASP A 417 27.83 -9.73 11.72
N LYS A 418 27.03 -8.88 12.38
CA LYS A 418 26.49 -9.08 13.73
C LYS A 418 24.95 -9.05 13.73
N PRO A 419 24.28 -10.01 13.06
CA PRO A 419 22.83 -9.96 12.85
C PRO A 419 22.01 -10.00 14.15
N ASN A 420 22.53 -10.63 15.20
CA ASN A 420 21.87 -10.74 16.51
C ASN A 420 22.11 -9.55 17.45
N GLU A 421 23.02 -8.62 17.10
CA GLU A 421 23.23 -7.39 17.86
C GLU A 421 22.28 -6.31 17.29
N LYS A 422 21.18 -6.05 18.01
CA LYS A 422 20.09 -5.14 17.60
C LYS A 422 19.57 -4.23 18.73
N ASN A 423 20.40 -4.00 19.74
CA ASN A 423 20.07 -3.10 20.84
C ASN A 423 21.14 -2.02 21.02
N ARG A 424 20.77 -0.73 20.85
CA ARG A 424 21.64 0.44 20.97
C ARG A 424 22.83 0.39 20.01
N VAL A 425 22.55 0.03 18.76
CA VAL A 425 23.55 -0.09 17.68
C VAL A 425 23.12 0.67 16.44
N TYR A 426 24.08 1.14 15.66
CA TYR A 426 23.86 1.76 14.35
C TYR A 426 24.89 1.29 13.32
N GLY A 427 24.62 1.51 12.03
CA GLY A 427 25.54 1.17 10.96
C GLY A 427 25.11 1.68 9.60
N HIS A 428 25.96 1.42 8.61
CA HIS A 428 25.63 1.66 7.20
C HIS A 428 24.55 0.71 6.71
N THR A 429 23.87 1.13 5.65
CA THR A 429 22.73 0.47 5.07
C THR A 429 23.17 -0.65 4.11
N PRO A 430 22.89 -1.93 4.40
CA PRO A 430 23.13 -3.03 3.46
C PRO A 430 21.98 -3.17 2.45
N TYR A 431 22.34 -3.44 1.21
CA TYR A 431 21.43 -3.60 0.08
C TYR A 431 21.60 -4.97 -0.59
N MET A 432 20.56 -5.49 -1.23
CA MET A 432 20.61 -6.69 -2.09
C MET A 432 21.17 -6.40 -3.50
N TYR A 433 21.93 -5.32 -3.63
CA TYR A 433 22.57 -4.91 -4.87
C TYR A 433 23.82 -5.74 -5.16
N ALA A 434 24.14 -5.87 -6.45
CA ALA A 434 25.47 -6.28 -6.89
C ALA A 434 25.79 -5.58 -8.21
N ASN A 435 27.07 -5.26 -8.42
CA ASN A 435 27.56 -4.54 -9.59
C ASN A 435 26.83 -3.20 -9.82
N GLY A 436 26.57 -2.47 -8.74
CA GLY A 436 25.88 -1.17 -8.73
C GLY A 436 24.42 -1.18 -9.20
N GLN A 437 23.78 -2.36 -9.29
CA GLN A 437 22.42 -2.52 -9.82
C GLN A 437 21.51 -3.27 -8.86
N ARG A 438 20.20 -3.13 -9.06
CA ARG A 438 19.20 -4.03 -8.48
C ARG A 438 19.44 -5.46 -8.94
N GLN A 439 19.62 -6.36 -7.97
CA GLN A 439 19.79 -7.79 -8.22
C GLN A 439 18.76 -8.56 -7.39
N GLY A 440 19.06 -8.87 -6.13
CA GLY A 440 18.19 -9.65 -5.26
C GLY A 440 17.76 -10.98 -5.89
N PRO A 441 16.53 -11.47 -5.62
CA PRO A 441 16.01 -12.71 -6.18
C PRO A 441 15.97 -12.74 -7.72
N LEU A 442 15.70 -11.59 -8.34
CA LEU A 442 15.70 -11.42 -9.79
C LEU A 442 17.10 -11.65 -10.38
N GLY A 443 18.12 -11.04 -9.79
CA GLY A 443 19.50 -11.14 -10.27
C GLY A 443 20.18 -12.50 -10.04
N THR A 444 19.56 -13.38 -9.24
CA THR A 444 20.18 -14.61 -8.73
C THR A 444 19.31 -15.84 -9.00
N TYR A 445 18.24 -16.05 -8.22
CA TYR A 445 17.35 -17.21 -8.30
C TYR A 445 16.63 -17.30 -9.65
N MET A 446 16.11 -16.20 -10.17
CA MET A 446 15.44 -16.20 -11.47
C MET A 446 16.41 -16.57 -12.61
N VAL A 447 17.66 -16.10 -12.54
CA VAL A 447 18.69 -16.38 -13.56
C VAL A 447 18.97 -17.88 -13.64
N THR A 448 19.15 -18.55 -12.49
CA THR A 448 19.41 -19.99 -12.48
C THR A 448 18.17 -20.80 -12.86
N ALA A 449 16.97 -20.36 -12.48
CA ALA A 449 15.72 -21.00 -12.89
C ALA A 449 15.53 -20.99 -14.41
N LEU A 450 15.70 -19.82 -15.04
CA LEU A 450 15.52 -19.65 -16.50
C LEU A 450 16.51 -20.44 -17.33
N ALA A 451 17.68 -20.80 -16.78
CA ALA A 451 18.64 -21.64 -17.47
C ALA A 451 18.19 -23.12 -17.58
N ARG A 452 17.18 -23.55 -16.80
CA ARG A 452 16.72 -24.95 -16.79
C ARG A 452 15.59 -25.19 -17.77
N SER A 453 15.68 -26.27 -18.56
CA SER A 453 14.69 -26.62 -19.59
C SER A 453 13.32 -27.02 -19.02
N ASN A 454 13.29 -27.51 -17.77
CA ASN A 454 12.10 -27.89 -17.01
C ASN A 454 11.40 -26.72 -16.31
N PHE A 455 11.93 -25.49 -16.42
CA PHE A 455 11.30 -24.27 -15.89
C PHE A 455 10.67 -23.44 -17.01
N LYS A 456 9.50 -22.88 -16.73
CA LYS A 456 8.79 -21.92 -17.60
C LYS A 456 8.33 -20.72 -16.80
N LEU A 457 8.42 -19.53 -17.42
CA LEU A 457 7.93 -18.27 -16.87
C LEU A 457 6.88 -17.68 -17.82
N TRP A 458 5.71 -17.35 -17.28
CA TRP A 458 4.67 -16.60 -17.98
C TRP A 458 4.42 -15.27 -17.25
N THR A 459 4.64 -14.16 -17.93
CA THR A 459 4.32 -12.80 -17.45
C THR A 459 3.00 -12.31 -18.04
N ASN A 460 2.53 -11.13 -17.63
CA ASN A 460 1.27 -10.52 -18.08
C ASN A 460 0.04 -11.43 -17.87
N THR A 461 0.13 -12.40 -16.97
CA THR A 461 -0.85 -13.49 -16.83
C THR A 461 -1.37 -13.53 -15.41
N ALA A 462 -2.61 -13.10 -15.22
CA ALA A 462 -3.26 -13.16 -13.91
C ALA A 462 -3.88 -14.54 -13.68
N VAL A 463 -3.62 -15.13 -12.51
CA VAL A 463 -4.38 -16.29 -12.02
C VAL A 463 -5.66 -15.80 -11.35
N ARG A 464 -6.78 -16.41 -11.73
CA ARG A 464 -8.10 -16.14 -11.17
C ARG A 464 -8.27 -16.79 -9.80
N ARG A 465 -8.02 -18.10 -9.76
CA ARG A 465 -8.22 -19.02 -8.62
C ARG A 465 -7.57 -20.38 -8.89
N VAL A 466 -7.50 -21.19 -7.85
CA VAL A 466 -7.14 -22.61 -7.96
C VAL A 466 -8.38 -23.41 -8.35
N ILE A 467 -8.23 -24.30 -9.34
CA ILE A 467 -9.26 -25.27 -9.72
C ILE A 467 -9.08 -26.49 -8.84
N ARG A 468 -10.14 -26.88 -8.11
CA ARG A 468 -10.08 -28.00 -7.17
C ARG A 468 -11.38 -28.79 -7.10
N THR A 469 -11.26 -30.04 -6.67
CA THR A 469 -12.37 -30.88 -6.24
C THR A 469 -12.11 -31.27 -4.79
N ASN A 470 -13.01 -30.88 -3.88
CA ASN A 470 -12.78 -30.96 -2.44
C ASN A 470 -11.42 -30.31 -2.08
N GLY A 471 -10.56 -30.99 -1.33
CA GLY A 471 -9.24 -30.51 -0.94
C GLY A 471 -8.14 -30.62 -2.01
N LYS A 472 -8.42 -31.19 -3.19
CA LYS A 472 -7.38 -31.51 -4.18
C LYS A 472 -7.42 -30.55 -5.37
N ALA A 473 -6.36 -29.77 -5.54
CA ALA A 473 -6.16 -28.95 -6.73
C ALA A 473 -5.85 -29.82 -7.96
N THR A 474 -6.46 -29.46 -9.09
CA THR A 474 -6.21 -30.05 -10.41
C THR A 474 -5.46 -29.08 -11.33
N GLY A 475 -5.39 -27.80 -10.96
CA GLY A 475 -4.80 -26.75 -11.78
C GLY A 475 -5.11 -25.35 -11.28
N VAL A 476 -4.90 -24.37 -12.16
CA VAL A 476 -5.28 -22.97 -11.94
C VAL A 476 -6.05 -22.44 -13.14
N GLU A 477 -7.00 -21.54 -12.88
CA GLU A 477 -7.74 -20.80 -13.90
C GLU A 477 -7.09 -19.42 -14.09
N LEU A 478 -6.92 -18.98 -15.33
CA LEU A 478 -6.31 -17.72 -15.72
C LEU A 478 -7.38 -16.71 -16.16
N GLU A 479 -7.20 -15.43 -15.82
CA GLU A 479 -8.12 -14.36 -16.25
C GLU A 479 -7.80 -13.77 -17.64
N GLY A 480 -6.66 -14.13 -18.23
CA GLY A 480 -6.17 -13.43 -19.43
C GLY A 480 -5.58 -12.05 -19.10
N GLY A 481 -4.92 -11.46 -20.08
CA GLY A 481 -4.27 -10.16 -20.01
C GLY A 481 -3.69 -9.78 -21.37
N ASN A 482 -3.56 -8.48 -21.65
CA ASN A 482 -2.94 -8.04 -22.90
C ASN A 482 -1.49 -8.54 -22.97
N GLY A 483 -1.18 -9.40 -23.95
CA GLY A 483 0.13 -10.05 -24.08
C GLY A 483 0.39 -11.22 -23.11
N GLY A 484 -0.63 -11.73 -22.41
CA GLY A 484 -0.53 -12.89 -21.50
C GLY A 484 -1.42 -14.06 -21.89
N TYR A 485 -1.50 -15.07 -21.01
CA TYR A 485 -2.26 -16.30 -21.25
C TYR A 485 -3.64 -16.31 -20.58
N CYS A 486 -4.59 -17.02 -21.18
CA CYS A 486 -5.95 -17.25 -20.66
C CYS A 486 -6.25 -18.76 -20.57
N GLY A 487 -7.35 -19.13 -19.91
CA GLY A 487 -7.83 -20.53 -19.83
C GLY A 487 -7.29 -21.25 -18.58
N ASN A 488 -7.04 -22.56 -18.69
CA ASN A 488 -6.66 -23.39 -17.55
C ASN A 488 -5.27 -23.96 -17.71
N VAL A 489 -4.53 -24.07 -16.60
CA VAL A 489 -3.26 -24.82 -16.53
C VAL A 489 -3.45 -26.00 -15.60
N THR A 490 -3.04 -27.19 -16.03
CA THR A 490 -3.26 -28.43 -15.29
C THR A 490 -2.03 -28.91 -14.55
N LEU A 491 -2.24 -29.65 -13.47
CA LEU A 491 -1.19 -30.33 -12.72
C LEU A 491 -0.96 -31.76 -13.25
N ASN A 492 0.28 -32.23 -13.12
CA ASN A 492 0.60 -33.64 -13.21
C ASN A 492 -0.02 -34.42 -12.04
N SER A 493 -0.07 -35.75 -12.15
CA SER A 493 -0.37 -36.60 -11.00
C SER A 493 0.63 -36.34 -9.88
N GLY A 494 0.15 -36.06 -8.67
CA GLY A 494 0.97 -35.65 -7.53
C GLY A 494 1.45 -34.19 -7.57
N GLY A 495 1.05 -33.41 -8.58
CA GLY A 495 1.43 -32.01 -8.72
C GLY A 495 0.83 -31.12 -7.63
N ARG A 496 1.45 -29.95 -7.41
CA ARG A 496 1.12 -29.00 -6.35
C ARG A 496 1.00 -27.57 -6.88
N VAL A 497 0.06 -26.80 -6.33
CA VAL A 497 -0.02 -25.35 -6.53
C VAL A 497 0.65 -24.65 -5.36
N ILE A 498 1.46 -23.63 -5.64
CA ILE A 498 2.13 -22.80 -4.64
C ILE A 498 1.71 -21.35 -4.87
N LEU A 499 0.99 -20.78 -3.92
CA LEU A 499 0.57 -19.39 -3.93
C LEU A 499 1.70 -18.54 -3.35
N SER A 500 2.23 -17.64 -4.17
CA SER A 500 3.31 -16.71 -3.85
C SER A 500 2.98 -15.28 -4.31
N ALA A 501 1.68 -14.96 -4.34
CA ALA A 501 1.12 -13.72 -4.85
C ALA A 501 1.13 -12.59 -3.80
N GLY A 502 1.77 -12.82 -2.65
CA GLY A 502 1.95 -11.85 -1.57
C GLY A 502 0.77 -11.82 -0.61
N THR A 503 0.91 -11.00 0.44
CA THR A 503 -0.03 -10.92 1.58
C THR A 503 -1.49 -10.74 1.15
N PHE A 504 -1.76 -9.83 0.23
CA PHE A 504 -3.11 -9.61 -0.28
C PHE A 504 -3.46 -10.56 -1.43
N GLY A 505 -2.54 -10.79 -2.36
CA GLY A 505 -2.79 -11.61 -3.56
C GLY A 505 -3.08 -13.07 -3.23
N SER A 506 -2.29 -13.70 -2.35
CA SER A 506 -2.51 -15.09 -1.96
C SER A 506 -3.80 -15.27 -1.15
N ALA A 507 -4.13 -14.31 -0.27
CA ALA A 507 -5.43 -14.30 0.42
C ALA A 507 -6.61 -14.19 -0.56
N LYS A 508 -6.53 -13.27 -1.54
CA LYS A 508 -7.51 -13.13 -2.62
C LYS A 508 -7.70 -14.42 -3.39
N LEU A 509 -6.62 -15.10 -3.77
CA LEU A 509 -6.67 -16.37 -4.49
C LEU A 509 -7.35 -17.47 -3.67
N LEU A 510 -7.11 -17.54 -2.36
CA LEU A 510 -7.80 -18.48 -1.47
C LEU A 510 -9.30 -18.19 -1.38
N TYR A 511 -9.70 -16.93 -1.17
CA TYR A 511 -11.12 -16.56 -1.15
C TYR A 511 -11.84 -16.95 -2.44
N ARG A 512 -11.24 -16.63 -3.59
CA ARG A 512 -11.78 -16.95 -4.92
C ARG A 512 -11.78 -18.45 -5.23
N SER A 513 -11.02 -19.22 -4.47
CA SER A 513 -10.99 -20.69 -4.51
C SER A 513 -11.93 -21.33 -3.46
N GLY A 514 -12.78 -20.54 -2.77
CA GLY A 514 -13.68 -21.05 -1.73
C GLY A 514 -12.98 -21.48 -0.44
N ILE A 515 -11.86 -20.84 -0.11
CA ILE A 515 -11.08 -21.11 1.11
C ILE A 515 -10.92 -19.79 1.88
N GLY A 516 -11.47 -19.73 3.09
CA GLY A 516 -11.45 -18.51 3.93
C GLY A 516 -12.70 -18.38 4.81
N PRO A 517 -12.85 -17.27 5.54
CA PRO A 517 -14.00 -17.02 6.39
C PRO A 517 -15.30 -16.96 5.56
N THR A 518 -16.36 -17.57 6.08
CA THR A 518 -17.65 -17.71 5.36
C THR A 518 -18.23 -16.38 4.86
N ASP A 519 -18.10 -15.31 5.64
CA ASP A 519 -18.51 -13.95 5.24
C ASP A 519 -17.74 -13.45 4.01
N GLN A 520 -16.44 -13.68 3.94
CA GLN A 520 -15.60 -13.32 2.79
C GLN A 520 -15.92 -14.18 1.57
N LEU A 521 -16.20 -15.46 1.76
CA LEU A 521 -16.61 -16.36 0.67
C LEU A 521 -17.98 -15.98 0.10
N ASN A 522 -18.90 -15.52 0.95
CA ASN A 522 -20.19 -14.97 0.52
C ASN A 522 -20.01 -13.72 -0.34
N VAL A 523 -19.05 -12.83 -0.03
CA VAL A 523 -18.74 -11.67 -0.88
C VAL A 523 -18.30 -12.12 -2.28
N VAL A 524 -17.42 -13.13 -2.38
CA VAL A 524 -17.02 -13.69 -3.68
C VAL A 524 -18.22 -14.31 -4.39
N LYS A 525 -19.05 -15.06 -3.68
CA LYS A 525 -20.24 -15.72 -4.24
C LYS A 525 -21.26 -14.72 -4.77
N GLY A 526 -21.39 -13.56 -4.13
CA GLY A 526 -22.24 -12.45 -4.59
C GLY A 526 -21.63 -11.61 -5.71
N SER A 527 -20.33 -11.76 -6.01
CA SER A 527 -19.67 -10.94 -7.03
C SER A 527 -20.15 -11.24 -8.45
N ALA A 528 -20.26 -10.20 -9.27
CA ALA A 528 -20.62 -10.33 -10.68
C ALA A 528 -19.59 -11.14 -11.48
N LYS A 529 -18.30 -11.02 -11.11
CA LYS A 529 -17.21 -11.69 -11.82
C LYS A 529 -17.23 -13.20 -11.56
N ASP A 530 -17.25 -13.62 -10.29
CA ASP A 530 -16.99 -15.02 -9.93
C ASP A 530 -18.23 -15.80 -9.51
N GLY A 531 -19.29 -15.14 -9.03
CA GLY A 531 -20.39 -15.79 -8.32
C GLY A 531 -21.04 -16.97 -9.05
N ALA A 532 -21.25 -16.83 -10.36
CA ALA A 532 -21.86 -17.86 -11.21
C ALA A 532 -20.98 -19.12 -11.37
N THR A 533 -19.65 -18.96 -11.31
CA THR A 533 -18.69 -20.05 -11.56
C THR A 533 -17.94 -20.45 -10.30
N MET A 534 -18.17 -19.80 -9.16
CA MET A 534 -17.54 -20.12 -7.88
C MET A 534 -17.84 -21.56 -7.47
N ILE A 535 -16.84 -22.22 -6.86
CA ILE A 535 -16.99 -23.57 -6.32
C ILE A 535 -18.22 -23.66 -5.39
N PRO A 536 -19.00 -24.76 -5.44
CA PRO A 536 -20.18 -24.90 -4.60
C PRO A 536 -19.88 -24.70 -3.11
N GLN A 537 -20.82 -24.09 -2.39
CA GLN A 537 -20.70 -23.81 -0.95
C GLN A 537 -20.43 -25.07 -0.12
N SER A 538 -20.94 -26.22 -0.55
CA SER A 538 -20.69 -27.52 0.09
C SER A 538 -19.22 -27.96 0.08
N GLN A 539 -18.36 -27.33 -0.73
CA GLN A 539 -16.92 -27.59 -0.79
C GLN A 539 -16.07 -26.44 -0.24
N TRP A 540 -16.68 -25.47 0.45
CA TRP A 540 -15.93 -24.39 1.08
C TRP A 540 -15.10 -24.92 2.24
N ILE A 541 -13.93 -24.31 2.43
CA ILE A 541 -13.00 -24.63 3.52
C ILE A 541 -12.89 -23.39 4.39
N ASN A 542 -13.43 -23.44 5.61
CA ASN A 542 -13.43 -22.30 6.52
C ASN A 542 -12.08 -22.22 7.25
N LEU A 543 -11.28 -21.21 6.90
CA LEU A 543 -9.98 -20.91 7.50
C LEU A 543 -9.87 -19.41 7.79
N PRO A 544 -9.02 -18.97 8.74
CA PRO A 544 -8.86 -17.56 9.10
C PRO A 544 -8.04 -16.74 8.09
N VAL A 545 -8.25 -16.97 6.78
CA VAL A 545 -7.59 -16.21 5.70
C VAL A 545 -7.93 -14.72 5.83
N GLY A 546 -6.92 -13.86 5.74
CA GLY A 546 -7.01 -12.41 5.89
C GLY A 546 -6.93 -11.91 7.34
N GLN A 547 -7.06 -12.79 8.33
CA GLN A 547 -6.85 -12.46 9.73
C GLN A 547 -5.35 -12.33 10.04
N ASN A 548 -5.00 -11.83 11.23
CA ASN A 548 -3.60 -11.68 11.65
C ASN A 548 -2.76 -10.77 10.71
N LEU A 549 -3.41 -9.87 9.96
CA LEU A 549 -2.70 -8.89 9.14
C LEU A 549 -1.79 -8.06 10.05
N ASN A 550 -0.53 -7.89 9.66
CA ASN A 550 0.44 -7.11 10.40
C ASN A 550 1.35 -6.31 9.44
N ASP A 551 1.89 -5.21 9.93
CA ASP A 551 2.89 -4.36 9.27
C ASP A 551 3.72 -3.71 10.38
N HIS A 552 4.93 -3.23 10.08
CA HIS A 552 5.62 -2.37 11.03
C HIS A 552 4.77 -1.11 11.27
N VAL A 553 4.75 -0.64 12.52
CA VAL A 553 4.17 0.68 12.82
C VAL A 553 5.22 1.74 12.51
N ASN A 554 4.99 2.57 11.50
CA ASN A 554 5.85 3.71 11.20
C ASN A 554 5.48 4.94 12.03
N THR A 555 6.49 5.60 12.62
CA THR A 555 6.37 6.97 13.15
C THR A 555 7.61 7.77 12.76
N ASP A 556 7.42 8.84 11.99
CA ASP A 556 8.54 9.64 11.48
C ASP A 556 8.95 10.74 12.47
N LEU A 557 10.26 10.96 12.60
CA LEU A 557 10.82 12.22 13.10
C LEU A 557 11.45 12.97 11.92
N VAL A 558 11.52 14.29 12.01
CA VAL A 558 12.22 15.12 11.01
C VAL A 558 13.17 16.05 11.73
N VAL A 559 14.41 16.12 11.25
CA VAL A 559 15.44 17.02 11.76
C VAL A 559 16.10 17.80 10.65
N GLN A 560 16.67 18.95 10.96
CA GLN A 560 17.49 19.76 10.07
C GLN A 560 18.90 19.92 10.60
N HIS A 561 19.85 20.00 9.67
CA HIS A 561 21.23 20.35 9.99
C HIS A 561 21.93 20.94 8.76
N LYS A 562 22.70 22.01 8.93
CA LYS A 562 23.38 22.75 7.84
C LYS A 562 24.33 21.91 6.96
N ASN A 563 24.87 20.82 7.50
CA ASN A 563 25.77 19.93 6.76
C ASN A 563 25.04 18.84 5.96
N VAL A 564 23.71 18.74 6.04
CA VAL A 564 22.96 17.76 5.24
C VAL A 564 23.09 18.10 3.76
N SER A 565 23.49 17.12 2.94
CA SER A 565 23.62 17.28 1.49
C SER A 565 22.52 16.53 0.75
N PHE A 566 21.49 17.26 0.35
CA PHE A 566 20.40 16.72 -0.46
C PHE A 566 20.83 16.36 -1.89
N TYR A 567 20.19 15.33 -2.44
CA TYR A 567 20.27 14.94 -3.83
C TYR A 567 18.87 14.71 -4.37
N ASP A 568 18.52 15.42 -5.45
CA ASP A 568 17.21 15.28 -6.06
C ASP A 568 17.15 14.05 -6.98
N PHE A 569 16.74 12.92 -6.40
CA PHE A 569 16.54 11.68 -7.14
C PHE A 569 15.31 11.72 -8.08
N TYR A 570 14.34 12.61 -7.84
CA TYR A 570 13.20 12.78 -8.74
C TYR A 570 13.63 13.54 -10.00
N ALA A 571 14.40 14.61 -9.87
CA ALA A 571 15.01 15.29 -11.01
C ALA A 571 15.96 14.36 -11.80
N ALA A 572 16.59 13.39 -11.15
CA ALA A 572 17.41 12.39 -11.82
C ALA A 572 16.63 11.47 -12.79
N TRP A 573 15.30 11.45 -12.73
CA TRP A 573 14.47 10.79 -13.73
C TRP A 573 14.59 11.49 -15.09
N THR A 574 14.37 12.82 -15.15
CA THR A 574 14.32 13.58 -16.41
C THR A 574 15.64 14.25 -16.76
N ASN A 575 16.31 14.85 -15.77
CA ASN A 575 17.52 15.65 -15.94
C ASN A 575 18.58 15.28 -14.89
N PRO A 576 19.14 14.07 -14.94
CA PRO A 576 20.19 13.67 -14.01
C PRO A 576 21.45 14.51 -14.18
N ILE A 577 22.11 14.81 -13.06
CA ILE A 577 23.41 15.48 -13.06
C ILE A 577 24.36 14.68 -13.96
N LYS A 578 24.92 15.34 -14.98
CA LYS A 578 25.68 14.68 -16.05
C LYS A 578 26.81 13.80 -15.52
N ALA A 579 27.57 14.29 -14.54
CA ALA A 579 28.68 13.54 -13.95
C ALA A 579 28.23 12.24 -13.26
N ASP A 580 27.12 12.26 -12.53
CA ASP A 580 26.59 11.08 -11.84
C ASP A 580 26.00 10.06 -12.82
N LYS A 581 25.27 10.55 -13.83
CA LYS A 581 24.78 9.72 -14.94
C LYS A 581 25.94 9.03 -15.64
N ASP A 582 26.97 9.77 -16.02
CA ASP A 582 28.13 9.24 -16.75
C ASP A 582 28.93 8.26 -15.87
N ALA A 583 29.08 8.54 -14.56
CA ALA A 583 29.71 7.61 -13.62
C ALA A 583 28.92 6.30 -13.50
N TYR A 584 27.60 6.38 -13.42
CA TYR A 584 26.74 5.21 -13.32
C TYR A 584 26.76 4.37 -14.60
N LEU A 585 26.56 4.99 -15.76
CA LEU A 585 26.49 4.31 -17.04
C LEU A 585 27.82 3.66 -17.42
N ASN A 586 28.94 4.36 -17.23
CA ASN A 586 30.25 3.90 -17.69
C ASN A 586 30.96 3.00 -16.67
N LYS A 587 30.72 3.18 -15.37
CA LYS A 587 31.51 2.52 -14.31
C LYS A 587 30.68 1.81 -13.24
N ARG A 588 29.35 1.99 -13.20
CA ARG A 588 28.51 1.59 -12.07
C ARG A 588 29.03 2.15 -10.74
N ALA A 589 29.38 3.44 -10.76
CA ALA A 589 29.82 4.20 -9.60
C ALA A 589 28.94 5.45 -9.40
N GLY A 590 29.06 6.11 -8.26
CA GLY A 590 28.32 7.34 -7.94
C GLY A 590 27.02 7.11 -7.18
N ILE A 591 26.37 8.23 -6.84
CA ILE A 591 25.16 8.28 -6.00
C ILE A 591 23.98 7.47 -6.56
N LEU A 592 23.88 7.30 -7.88
CA LEU A 592 22.81 6.51 -8.52
C LEU A 592 22.93 4.99 -8.27
N THR A 593 24.04 4.53 -7.69
CA THR A 593 24.21 3.14 -7.22
C THR A 593 23.66 2.91 -5.81
N GLN A 594 23.33 3.97 -5.08
CA GLN A 594 22.64 3.93 -3.79
C GLN A 594 21.12 4.10 -4.01
N SER A 595 20.31 3.59 -3.09
CA SER A 595 18.86 3.80 -3.15
C SER A 595 18.51 5.27 -3.04
N ALA A 596 17.39 5.63 -3.67
CA ALA A 596 16.71 6.90 -3.47
C ALA A 596 15.63 6.79 -2.37
N PRO A 597 15.42 7.85 -1.56
CA PRO A 597 16.38 8.94 -1.32
C PRO A 597 17.65 8.40 -0.65
N ASN A 598 18.67 9.24 -0.45
CA ASN A 598 19.92 8.77 0.15
C ASN A 598 19.66 8.30 1.60
N ILE A 599 19.75 6.98 1.82
CA ILE A 599 19.47 6.36 3.12
C ILE A 599 20.73 6.47 4.00
N GLY A 600 20.59 7.23 5.09
CA GLY A 600 21.61 7.46 6.10
C GLY A 600 21.75 6.30 7.08
N PRO A 601 22.02 6.55 8.38
CA PRO A 601 22.27 5.47 9.32
C PRO A 601 21.01 4.65 9.58
N MET A 602 21.25 3.36 9.72
CA MET A 602 20.29 2.40 10.22
C MET A 602 20.62 2.15 11.69
N ALA A 603 19.61 2.16 12.57
CA ALA A 603 19.83 1.93 14.00
C ALA A 603 18.75 1.03 14.59
N TRP A 604 19.06 0.35 15.70
CA TRP A 604 18.15 -0.57 16.37
C TRP A 604 18.24 -0.46 17.88
N GLU A 605 17.09 -0.59 18.55
CA GLU A 605 16.98 -0.67 19.99
C GLU A 605 15.87 -1.64 20.40
N VAL A 606 15.98 -2.15 21.63
CA VAL A 606 14.94 -2.96 22.25
C VAL A 606 14.38 -2.20 23.44
N ILE A 607 13.06 -2.02 23.46
CA ILE A 607 12.35 -1.39 24.56
C ILE A 607 11.61 -2.46 25.34
N LYS A 608 11.91 -2.57 26.64
CA LYS A 608 11.16 -3.41 27.56
C LYS A 608 9.93 -2.64 28.05
N GLY A 609 8.75 -3.11 27.65
CA GLY A 609 7.48 -2.52 28.04
C GLY A 609 7.17 -2.75 29.53
N LYS A 610 6.21 -1.97 30.06
CA LYS A 610 5.68 -2.14 31.43
C LYS A 610 4.97 -3.48 31.62
N ASP A 611 4.49 -4.08 30.53
CA ASP A 611 3.92 -5.42 30.46
C ASP A 611 4.99 -6.54 30.53
N GLY A 612 6.27 -6.18 30.61
CA GLY A 612 7.40 -7.10 30.65
C GLY A 612 7.88 -7.58 29.27
N SER A 613 7.14 -7.27 28.20
CA SER A 613 7.45 -7.70 26.84
C SER A 613 8.52 -6.83 26.19
N GLU A 614 9.44 -7.45 25.46
CA GLU A 614 10.45 -6.74 24.67
C GLU A 614 9.98 -6.44 23.25
N ARG A 615 9.92 -5.15 22.92
CA ARG A 615 9.55 -4.66 21.59
C ARG A 615 10.78 -4.15 20.86
N GLN A 616 10.96 -4.65 19.64
CA GLN A 616 12.08 -4.30 18.78
C GLN A 616 11.74 -3.08 17.94
N PHE A 617 12.70 -2.15 17.86
CA PHE A 617 12.63 -0.99 16.99
C PHE A 617 13.76 -1.00 15.97
N GLN A 618 13.43 -0.61 14.75
CA GLN A 618 14.38 -0.23 13.71
C GLN A 618 14.18 1.24 13.37
N TRP A 619 15.28 1.95 13.14
CA TRP A 619 15.32 3.33 12.70
C TRP A 619 15.97 3.41 11.33
N THR A 620 15.30 4.08 10.40
CA THR A 620 15.80 4.32 9.03
C THR A 620 15.86 5.82 8.78
N ALA A 621 17.07 6.38 8.81
CA ALA A 621 17.28 7.77 8.44
C ALA A 621 17.43 7.93 6.93
N ARG A 622 16.88 9.01 6.36
CA ARG A 622 17.03 9.35 4.95
C ARG A 622 17.13 10.86 4.75
N VAL A 623 17.97 11.28 3.81
CA VAL A 623 18.11 12.69 3.43
C VAL A 623 16.95 13.05 2.50
N GLU A 624 15.83 13.39 3.13
CA GLU A 624 14.58 13.72 2.50
C GLU A 624 13.80 14.57 3.51
N GLY A 625 13.37 15.74 3.08
CA GLY A 625 12.68 16.71 3.92
C GLY A 625 11.23 16.88 3.50
N PRO A 626 10.42 17.50 4.37
CA PRO A 626 9.03 17.62 4.06
C PRO A 626 8.76 18.49 2.82
N GLY A 627 9.46 19.60 2.62
CA GLY A 627 9.21 20.46 1.45
C GLY A 627 9.86 19.98 0.15
N ALA A 628 9.25 20.30 -0.99
CA ALA A 628 9.87 20.10 -2.32
C ALA A 628 11.21 20.87 -2.50
N ASN A 629 11.46 21.90 -1.68
CA ASN A 629 12.70 22.68 -1.67
C ASN A 629 13.56 22.41 -0.42
N ASP A 630 13.23 21.38 0.36
CA ASP A 630 13.95 21.08 1.59
C ASP A 630 15.23 20.32 1.28
N THR A 631 16.35 21.03 1.44
CA THR A 631 17.68 20.56 1.09
C THR A 631 18.54 20.18 2.29
N HIS A 632 18.05 20.42 3.52
CA HIS A 632 18.83 20.28 4.75
C HIS A 632 18.16 19.39 5.81
N SER A 633 16.97 18.83 5.51
CA SER A 633 16.30 17.90 6.40
C SER A 633 16.69 16.45 6.20
N MET A 634 16.53 15.69 7.27
CA MET A 634 16.53 14.24 7.28
C MET A 634 15.27 13.75 7.98
N THR A 635 14.61 12.76 7.37
CA THR A 635 13.52 12.03 8.00
C THR A 635 14.06 10.76 8.64
N ILE A 636 13.67 10.48 9.87
CA ILE A 636 14.09 9.32 10.67
C ILE A 636 12.85 8.50 11.00
N SER A 637 12.61 7.43 10.25
CA SER A 637 11.44 6.57 10.45
C SER A 637 11.68 5.56 11.57
N ASN A 638 10.82 5.56 12.57
CA ASN A 638 10.74 4.55 13.62
C ASN A 638 9.81 3.41 13.19
N TYR A 639 10.30 2.19 13.19
CA TYR A 639 9.53 0.99 12.91
C TYR A 639 9.42 0.11 14.16
N LEU A 640 8.22 0.02 14.73
CA LEU A 640 7.89 -1.00 15.74
C LEU A 640 7.66 -2.34 15.04
N GLY A 641 8.48 -3.35 15.36
CA GLY A 641 8.46 -4.68 14.75
C GLY A 641 8.15 -5.81 15.74
N ARG A 642 9.07 -6.77 15.84
CA ARG A 642 8.96 -7.95 16.73
C ARG A 642 8.58 -7.57 18.17
N GLY A 643 7.61 -8.29 18.73
CA GLY A 643 7.06 -8.06 20.07
C GLY A 643 5.78 -7.23 20.09
N SER A 644 5.41 -6.60 18.97
CA SER A 644 4.09 -5.97 18.81
C SER A 644 2.96 -6.99 18.85
N THR A 645 1.92 -6.68 19.62
CA THR A 645 0.75 -7.56 19.87
C THR A 645 -0.43 -7.19 18.98
N SER A 646 -0.50 -5.95 18.50
CA SER A 646 -1.59 -5.47 17.65
C SER A 646 -1.69 -6.26 16.34
N ARG A 647 -2.92 -6.59 15.92
CA ARG A 647 -3.22 -7.27 14.65
C ARG A 647 -4.42 -6.65 13.97
N GLY A 648 -4.39 -6.63 12.65
CA GLY A 648 -5.47 -6.19 11.78
C GLY A 648 -6.09 -7.35 11.01
N ALA A 649 -6.86 -6.98 10.00
CA ALA A 649 -7.47 -7.91 9.05
C ALA A 649 -7.52 -7.30 7.65
N ALA A 650 -7.39 -8.17 6.65
CA ALA A 650 -7.66 -7.87 5.25
C ALA A 650 -8.98 -8.54 4.83
N SER A 651 -9.76 -7.86 4.00
CA SER A 651 -11.01 -8.39 3.44
C SER A 651 -11.03 -8.25 1.93
N ILE A 652 -11.91 -9.01 1.28
CA ILE A 652 -12.23 -8.85 -0.13
C ILE A 652 -13.56 -8.10 -0.26
N ASN A 653 -13.66 -7.17 -1.21
CA ASN A 653 -14.92 -6.51 -1.55
C ASN A 653 -15.60 -7.19 -2.76
N GLY A 654 -16.83 -6.81 -3.11
CA GLY A 654 -17.56 -7.49 -4.19
C GLY A 654 -17.05 -7.19 -5.61
N ALA A 655 -16.17 -6.19 -5.79
CA ALA A 655 -15.33 -6.04 -7.00
C ALA A 655 -14.09 -6.94 -6.98
N LEU A 656 -13.95 -7.77 -5.94
CA LEU A 656 -12.85 -8.69 -5.70
C LEU A 656 -11.51 -7.98 -5.45
N ASN A 657 -11.53 -6.73 -5.00
CA ASN A 657 -10.33 -6.02 -4.55
C ASN A 657 -10.07 -6.30 -3.07
N MET A 658 -8.79 -6.36 -2.70
CA MET A 658 -8.37 -6.51 -1.31
C MET A 658 -8.29 -5.15 -0.62
N GLN A 659 -8.65 -5.12 0.65
CA GLN A 659 -8.55 -3.91 1.46
C GLN A 659 -8.12 -4.22 2.89
N VAL A 660 -7.52 -3.24 3.56
CA VAL A 660 -7.26 -3.30 5.00
C VAL A 660 -8.55 -2.94 5.74
N SER A 661 -9.36 -3.94 6.06
CA SER A 661 -10.64 -3.76 6.76
C SER A 661 -10.47 -3.49 8.25
N THR A 662 -9.35 -3.91 8.85
CA THR A 662 -9.00 -3.54 10.21
C THR A 662 -7.53 -3.16 10.26
N SER A 663 -7.26 -1.92 10.68
CA SER A 663 -5.91 -1.40 10.83
C SER A 663 -5.13 -2.16 11.92
N PRO A 664 -3.88 -2.60 11.66
CA PRO A 664 -3.07 -3.33 12.64
C PRO A 664 -2.33 -2.42 13.64
N TYR A 665 -2.44 -1.09 13.52
CA TYR A 665 -1.55 -0.17 14.24
C TYR A 665 -2.07 0.21 15.63
N LEU A 666 -1.22 0.05 16.65
CA LEU A 666 -1.38 0.63 17.99
C LEU A 666 -2.75 0.35 18.62
N ARG A 667 -3.22 -0.89 18.48
CA ARG A 667 -4.48 -1.37 19.10
C ARG A 667 -4.28 -1.70 20.58
N ASP A 668 -3.05 -2.04 20.95
CA ASP A 668 -2.60 -2.23 22.32
C ASP A 668 -1.94 -0.94 22.86
N GLN A 669 -2.25 -0.58 24.10
CA GLN A 669 -1.62 0.56 24.78
C GLN A 669 -0.14 0.29 25.03
N ALA A 670 0.27 -0.95 25.28
CA ALA A 670 1.67 -1.28 25.50
C ALA A 670 2.54 -1.09 24.23
N ASP A 671 1.97 -1.32 23.04
CA ASP A 671 2.62 -0.96 21.76
C ASP A 671 2.79 0.55 21.63
N THR A 672 1.77 1.32 22.02
CA THR A 672 1.80 2.80 21.99
C THR A 672 2.86 3.37 22.94
N ASP A 673 2.89 2.88 24.19
CA ASP A 673 3.88 3.26 25.20
C ASP A 673 5.31 2.97 24.73
N ALA A 674 5.53 1.84 24.05
CA ALA A 674 6.85 1.48 23.53
C ALA A 674 7.31 2.39 22.40
N VAL A 675 6.42 2.80 21.48
CA VAL A 675 6.74 3.79 20.44
C VAL A 675 7.16 5.11 21.08
N ILE A 676 6.39 5.61 22.05
CA ILE A 676 6.72 6.84 22.78
C ILE A 676 8.11 6.74 23.44
N ALA A 677 8.41 5.60 24.08
CA ALA A 677 9.70 5.38 24.73
C ALA A 677 10.86 5.35 23.72
N SER A 678 10.70 4.66 22.58
CA SER A 678 11.69 4.63 21.51
C SER A 678 11.93 6.03 20.93
N LEU A 679 10.86 6.78 20.60
CA LEU A 679 10.98 8.15 20.10
C LEU A 679 11.73 9.07 21.08
N LYS A 680 11.45 8.98 22.39
CA LYS A 680 12.20 9.73 23.41
C LYS A 680 13.68 9.33 23.49
N SER A 681 13.98 8.03 23.37
CA SER A 681 15.36 7.51 23.31
C SER A 681 16.13 8.12 22.14
N MET A 682 15.52 8.15 20.95
CA MET A 682 16.12 8.74 19.76
C MET A 682 16.29 10.26 19.88
N VAL A 683 15.27 11.00 20.32
CA VAL A 683 15.38 12.47 20.53
C VAL A 683 16.49 12.81 21.54
N LYS A 684 16.62 12.02 22.61
CA LYS A 684 17.73 12.15 23.56
C LYS A 684 19.09 11.94 22.87
N ALA A 685 19.22 10.92 22.02
CA ALA A 685 20.47 10.67 21.32
C ALA A 685 20.81 11.79 20.33
N LEU A 686 19.82 12.27 19.57
CA LEU A 686 20.00 13.40 18.64
C LEU A 686 20.41 14.69 19.36
N SER A 687 19.92 14.92 20.58
CA SER A 687 20.28 16.11 21.38
C SER A 687 21.77 16.21 21.74
N LYS A 688 22.56 15.14 21.55
CA LYS A 688 24.01 15.17 21.72
C LYS A 688 24.74 16.02 20.70
N ASN A 689 24.12 16.29 19.56
CA ASN A 689 24.56 17.33 18.64
C ASN A 689 23.59 18.51 18.71
N PRO A 690 23.93 19.62 19.39
CA PRO A 690 23.03 20.77 19.56
C PRO A 690 22.76 21.53 18.26
N GLN A 691 23.47 21.22 17.17
CA GLN A 691 23.21 21.79 15.84
C GLN A 691 22.12 21.03 15.07
N ILE A 692 21.63 19.89 15.60
CA ILE A 692 20.48 19.18 15.04
C ILE A 692 19.21 19.87 15.53
N GLU A 693 18.45 20.42 14.59
CA GLU A 693 17.19 21.11 14.86
C GLU A 693 16.01 20.15 14.63
N MET A 694 15.22 19.89 15.68
CA MET A 694 14.00 19.09 15.55
C MET A 694 12.91 19.88 14.82
N GLN A 695 12.39 19.33 13.72
CA GLN A 695 11.28 19.88 12.95
C GLN A 695 9.97 19.15 13.21
N VAL A 696 10.05 17.81 13.34
CA VAL A 696 8.93 16.95 13.70
C VAL A 696 9.35 16.03 14.86
N PRO A 697 8.65 16.08 16.00
CA PRO A 697 7.49 16.93 16.29
C PRO A 697 7.81 18.45 16.33
N PRO A 698 6.84 19.33 16.02
CA PRO A 698 7.04 20.78 16.10
C PRO A 698 7.38 21.24 17.52
N ALA A 699 8.16 22.32 17.63
CA ALA A 699 8.53 22.93 18.90
C ALA A 699 7.31 23.13 19.83
N GLY A 700 7.50 22.78 21.11
CA GLY A 700 6.45 22.84 22.14
C GLY A 700 5.47 21.66 22.15
N THR A 701 5.58 20.71 21.22
CA THR A 701 4.78 19.47 21.23
C THR A 701 5.54 18.36 21.95
N THR A 702 4.92 17.70 22.94
CA THR A 702 5.53 16.52 23.58
C THR A 702 5.51 15.31 22.65
N ILE A 703 6.34 14.29 22.91
CA ILE A 703 6.34 13.06 22.11
C ILE A 703 5.01 12.30 22.27
N GLU A 704 4.44 12.32 23.46
CA GLU A 704 3.12 11.78 23.75
C GLU A 704 2.04 12.45 22.91
N ASP A 705 1.95 13.78 22.95
CA ASP A 705 0.97 14.53 22.17
C ASP A 705 1.17 14.32 20.67
N TYR A 706 2.42 14.23 20.22
CA TYR A 706 2.74 13.95 18.84
C TYR A 706 2.22 12.58 18.40
N VAL A 707 2.53 11.52 19.15
CA VAL A 707 2.07 10.16 18.82
C VAL A 707 0.55 10.07 18.85
N ALA A 708 -0.09 10.73 19.82
CA ALA A 708 -1.55 10.80 19.96
C ALA A 708 -2.22 11.55 18.79
N SER A 709 -1.55 12.57 18.24
CA SER A 709 -2.08 13.36 17.12
C SER A 709 -2.16 12.60 15.80
N LEU A 710 -1.37 11.53 15.66
CA LEU A 710 -1.18 10.83 14.39
C LEU A 710 -2.20 9.67 14.22
N PRO A 711 -3.00 9.65 13.13
CA PRO A 711 -4.00 8.61 12.90
C PRO A 711 -3.43 7.20 12.93
N LYS A 712 -4.21 6.23 13.44
CA LYS A 712 -3.85 4.80 13.45
C LYS A 712 -4.28 4.11 12.15
N THR A 713 -4.05 4.73 11.00
CA THR A 713 -4.49 4.25 9.68
C THR A 713 -3.29 3.85 8.80
N PRO A 714 -3.48 2.98 7.79
CA PRO A 714 -2.42 2.67 6.82
C PRO A 714 -1.83 3.90 6.15
N ALA A 715 -2.65 4.90 5.81
CA ALA A 715 -2.17 6.14 5.19
C ALA A 715 -1.13 6.88 6.05
N ALA A 716 -1.32 6.89 7.37
CA ALA A 716 -0.42 7.57 8.30
C ALA A 716 0.76 6.70 8.77
N ARG A 717 0.59 5.37 8.82
CA ARG A 717 1.49 4.49 9.59
C ARG A 717 2.12 3.33 8.83
N ARG A 718 1.71 3.07 7.58
CA ARG A 718 2.21 1.88 6.85
C ARG A 718 3.70 1.96 6.59
N ALA A 719 4.38 0.83 6.73
CA ALA A 719 5.75 0.63 6.27
C ALA A 719 5.81 -0.15 4.95
N ASN A 720 4.66 -0.66 4.46
CA ASN A 720 4.55 -1.53 3.29
C ASN A 720 5.23 -2.90 3.51
N HIS A 721 5.33 -3.34 4.76
CA HIS A 721 5.84 -4.65 5.17
C HIS A 721 4.71 -5.60 5.57
N TRP A 722 3.62 -5.57 4.81
CA TRP A 722 2.41 -6.36 5.07
C TRP A 722 2.69 -7.86 5.13
N ILE A 723 2.25 -8.53 6.20
CA ILE A 723 2.41 -9.97 6.44
C ILE A 723 1.17 -10.60 7.10
N GLY A 724 1.14 -11.93 7.18
CA GLY A 724 0.39 -12.67 8.20
C GLY A 724 -1.04 -13.12 7.88
N THR A 725 -1.59 -12.73 6.72
CA THR A 725 -2.96 -13.08 6.29
C THR A 725 -3.22 -14.59 6.11
N ASN A 726 -2.18 -15.39 5.93
CA ASN A 726 -2.24 -16.85 5.79
C ASN A 726 -1.32 -17.53 6.81
N LYS A 727 -1.39 -17.09 8.07
CA LYS A 727 -0.52 -17.49 9.18
C LYS A 727 -0.17 -19.00 9.18
N ILE A 728 1.13 -19.29 9.35
CA ILE A 728 1.66 -20.63 9.61
C ILE A 728 1.50 -21.04 11.07
N GLY A 729 1.18 -22.31 11.31
CA GLY A 729 1.23 -22.90 12.64
C GLY A 729 0.59 -24.28 12.73
N SER A 730 0.73 -24.89 13.90
CA SER A 730 0.19 -26.23 14.21
C SER A 730 -1.27 -26.22 14.68
N ASP A 731 -1.81 -25.04 15.00
CA ASP A 731 -3.18 -24.82 15.44
C ASP A 731 -4.10 -24.62 14.23
N SER A 732 -4.59 -25.72 13.65
CA SER A 732 -5.40 -25.70 12.44
C SER A 732 -6.64 -24.79 12.57
N GLY A 733 -6.82 -23.90 11.59
CA GLY A 733 -8.03 -23.09 11.48
C GLY A 733 -9.32 -23.91 11.29
N LEU A 734 -9.23 -25.15 10.80
CA LEU A 734 -10.38 -26.04 10.66
C LEU A 734 -11.00 -26.42 12.01
N SER A 735 -10.18 -26.43 13.07
CA SER A 735 -10.59 -26.76 14.43
C SER A 735 -10.64 -25.50 15.32
N GLY A 736 -10.86 -24.32 14.73
CA GLY A 736 -10.94 -23.05 15.46
C GLY A 736 -9.60 -22.43 15.86
N GLY A 737 -8.48 -22.97 15.36
CA GLY A 737 -7.15 -22.36 15.52
C GLY A 737 -6.95 -21.13 14.64
N THR A 738 -5.74 -20.57 14.68
CA THR A 738 -5.40 -19.32 13.98
C THR A 738 -4.64 -19.53 12.68
N SER A 739 -4.25 -20.77 12.36
CA SER A 739 -3.34 -21.06 11.25
C SER A 739 -4.09 -21.49 9.99
N VAL A 740 -3.73 -20.86 8.86
CA VAL A 740 -4.23 -21.17 7.52
C VAL A 740 -3.40 -22.28 6.88
N VAL A 741 -2.09 -22.30 7.14
CA VAL A 741 -1.17 -23.30 6.61
C VAL A 741 -0.47 -24.07 7.73
N ASP A 742 -0.17 -25.34 7.46
CA ASP A 742 0.61 -26.20 8.32
C ASP A 742 2.12 -25.90 8.24
N LEU A 743 2.93 -26.67 8.98
CA LEU A 743 4.38 -26.48 9.04
C LEU A 743 5.13 -26.80 7.73
N ASN A 744 4.47 -27.42 6.75
CA ASN A 744 4.95 -27.63 5.39
C ASN A 744 4.37 -26.61 4.41
N THR A 745 3.83 -25.52 4.96
CA THR A 745 3.15 -24.43 4.26
C THR A 745 1.93 -24.87 3.45
N LYS A 746 1.41 -26.08 3.72
CA LYS A 746 0.22 -26.62 3.04
C LYS A 746 -1.03 -26.05 3.67
N VAL A 747 -1.96 -25.59 2.85
CA VAL A 747 -3.25 -25.06 3.30
C VAL A 747 -4.05 -26.18 3.97
N TYR A 748 -4.51 -25.94 5.19
CA TYR A 748 -5.33 -26.93 5.91
C TYR A 748 -6.59 -27.30 5.11
N GLY A 749 -6.97 -28.58 5.15
CA GLY A 749 -8.10 -29.09 4.36
C GLY A 749 -7.79 -29.31 2.88
N THR A 750 -6.51 -29.17 2.49
CA THR A 750 -6.06 -29.43 1.13
C THR A 750 -4.93 -30.47 1.08
N ASP A 751 -4.79 -31.09 -0.09
CA ASP A 751 -3.78 -32.13 -0.33
C ASP A 751 -2.49 -31.55 -0.91
N ASN A 752 -2.63 -30.53 -1.77
CA ASN A 752 -1.56 -30.10 -2.67
C ASN A 752 -1.59 -28.58 -2.98
N ILE A 753 -2.19 -27.77 -2.10
CA ILE A 753 -2.14 -26.30 -2.19
C ILE A 753 -1.23 -25.79 -1.07
N HIS A 754 -0.21 -25.02 -1.43
CA HIS A 754 0.73 -24.41 -0.50
C HIS A 754 0.72 -22.89 -0.63
N VAL A 755 1.18 -22.18 0.41
CA VAL A 755 1.40 -20.74 0.39
C VAL A 755 2.85 -20.45 0.78
N VAL A 756 3.61 -19.76 -0.06
CA VAL A 756 5.02 -19.42 0.19
C VAL A 756 5.27 -17.98 -0.20
N ASP A 757 4.96 -17.07 0.72
CA ASP A 757 5.24 -15.65 0.66
C ASP A 757 5.10 -15.00 2.06
N ALA A 758 5.10 -13.67 2.12
CA ALA A 758 4.99 -12.89 3.33
C ALA A 758 3.69 -13.13 4.14
N SER A 759 2.63 -13.65 3.52
CA SER A 759 1.35 -13.92 4.17
C SER A 759 1.45 -14.96 5.29
N ILE A 760 2.46 -15.84 5.28
CA ILE A 760 2.54 -16.93 6.27
C ILE A 760 3.19 -16.52 7.59
N PHE A 761 3.83 -15.35 7.66
CA PHE A 761 4.55 -14.92 8.86
C PHE A 761 3.58 -14.76 10.05
N PRO A 762 3.88 -15.37 11.22
CA PRO A 762 2.97 -15.34 12.36
C PRO A 762 2.98 -13.99 13.10
N ALA A 763 4.09 -13.26 13.04
CA ALA A 763 4.27 -11.94 13.65
C ALA A 763 5.34 -11.15 12.89
N HIS A 764 5.46 -9.86 13.20
CA HIS A 764 6.49 -9.02 12.62
C HIS A 764 7.87 -9.36 13.20
N ILE A 765 8.90 -9.06 12.40
CA ILE A 765 10.32 -9.29 12.65
C ILE A 765 11.05 -7.98 13.00
N THR A 766 12.38 -8.04 13.18
CA THR A 766 13.25 -6.90 13.51
C THR A 766 13.45 -5.92 12.35
N THR A 767 13.51 -6.39 11.10
CA THR A 767 13.98 -5.58 9.96
C THR A 767 13.04 -5.60 8.76
N ASN A 768 13.39 -4.91 7.66
CA ASN A 768 12.66 -5.03 6.40
C ASN A 768 12.61 -6.52 5.95
N PRO A 769 11.45 -7.04 5.48
CA PRO A 769 11.17 -8.48 5.47
C PRO A 769 11.73 -9.26 4.28
N THR A 770 12.26 -8.61 3.23
CA THR A 770 12.60 -9.28 1.98
C THR A 770 13.54 -10.48 2.16
N SER A 771 14.61 -10.35 2.95
CA SER A 771 15.56 -11.44 3.20
C SER A 771 14.97 -12.60 3.99
N TYR A 772 14.08 -12.32 4.93
CA TYR A 772 13.35 -13.33 5.69
C TYR A 772 12.40 -14.10 4.78
N ILE A 773 11.70 -13.41 3.87
CA ILE A 773 10.78 -14.06 2.91
C ILE A 773 11.56 -15.00 1.98
N VAL A 774 12.74 -14.60 1.51
CA VAL A 774 13.61 -15.46 0.68
C VAL A 774 14.10 -16.67 1.47
N ALA A 775 14.52 -16.49 2.74
CA ALA A 775 14.92 -17.60 3.60
C ALA A 775 13.76 -18.55 3.91
N VAL A 776 12.55 -18.03 4.11
CA VAL A 776 11.32 -18.81 4.25
C VAL A 776 11.04 -19.62 3.00
N ALA A 777 11.24 -19.05 1.81
CA ALA A 777 11.06 -19.76 0.55
C ALA A 777 12.08 -20.90 0.36
N GLU A 778 13.35 -20.68 0.74
CA GLU A 778 14.39 -21.73 0.77
C GLU A 778 14.02 -22.89 1.72
N GLN A 779 13.48 -22.59 2.89
CA GLN A 779 13.04 -23.61 3.85
C GLN A 779 11.78 -24.34 3.38
N ALA A 780 10.79 -23.58 2.87
CA ALA A 780 9.54 -24.12 2.37
C ALA A 780 9.79 -25.08 1.20
N ALA A 781 10.65 -24.70 0.24
CA ALA A 781 11.01 -25.57 -0.88
C ALA A 781 11.57 -26.92 -0.41
N ALA A 782 12.48 -26.91 0.58
CA ALA A 782 13.04 -28.12 1.15
C ALA A 782 11.97 -29.00 1.82
N LYS A 783 11.06 -28.40 2.61
CA LYS A 783 9.95 -29.12 3.25
C LYS A 783 8.99 -29.70 2.23
N ILE A 784 8.60 -28.94 1.20
CA ILE A 784 7.71 -29.39 0.14
C ILE A 784 8.34 -30.57 -0.63
N LEU A 785 9.62 -30.49 -1.01
CA LEU A 785 10.30 -31.59 -1.71
C LEU A 785 10.41 -32.87 -0.88
N ALA A 786 10.43 -32.76 0.46
CA ALA A 786 10.47 -33.90 1.35
C ALA A 786 9.11 -34.61 1.53
N LEU A 787 8.01 -33.98 1.12
CA LEU A 787 6.68 -34.60 1.15
C LEU A 787 6.57 -35.65 0.04
N LYS A 788 6.21 -36.88 0.42
CA LYS A 788 6.02 -38.02 -0.49
C LYS A 788 4.78 -37.88 -1.36
#